data_AF-A0A183A549-F1
#
_entry.id   AF-A0A183A549-F1
#
_cell.length_a   1.000
_cell.length_b   1.000
_cell.length_c   1.000
_cell.angle_alpha   90.00
_cell.angle_beta   90.00
_cell.angle_gamma   90.00
#
_symmetry.space_group_name_H-M   'P 1'
#
loop_
_entity.id
_entity.type
_entity.pdbx_description
1 polymer ?
#
loop_
_entity_poly.entity_id
_entity_poly.type
_entity_poly.pdbx_seq_one_letter_code
_entity_poly.pdbx_strand_id
1 'polypeptide(L)'
;MTGMGENAADLLNNKAGAKFYDARIYNYSQFVILPKQSAIYVVENKVTLLKLDMTTFFLLDSYTLPTPQKIIPTCQDSLTCHQAKEISLLAVMPNDQMVWFCYLHYYEHINRPPQCAESACMVPQPGNLAEPVVQWDNPHFNSLDPTQLASVLNANDGFTYISAFAPDYLRIFRAHMPDWNGRVNWTGALVTDKSRIYIAEPARILLTFETTNEVYFVLREQLIDSLRGSRNGAHKGAEPEGTVSDVARLIRICKGDRGGLPQRSAETFGTFAKADLHCAAADESGGHFTYTHLQAVHWENTTERLFASFGTERWAPVGSALCVYSKHDIEEAFSGPLLQSIIPGSNQDPTPFPNSFPNICQRFNSNNLTSKELAKGRRISLTFPNRNNPIQPMYKKALIVQTGVAWIHLQAYNLPSLPTHYQYSNPAHTTVVWLGTKVGLTKLAIYEDPKAIQNQAMRPPVVCKLNELLLGRSLDLLSRSESFTNGKGSPIGAQTPGIKHTQNADSDSLILRYIPRASRRVDHSLIRDQPEEIRQIGVYFPRIFVITDRQLLWLPLTDCAIYKTYDECIRSHDPHCGWSWPESRCANGYDFLSTTTTRSSTSWFNAYSPSIDRSRPENAQCPTEDKSIGPKGQSGAWSSWYTCRWLDGDESPRYEAIDEASVPVKIYSRPYGSCRCRVCLSRTECVLGTQEVINCTLTVVSRYKMDFDDDDDDDDDDDDDDDDDDDDDDDDDDDDDDDDDDDDDDDDNDVDDDDVSNDDDDDNADDADDDDDDDDDDDLDDDDSDDDR
;
A
#
# COMPACT_ATOMS: atom_id res chain seq x y z
N MET A 1 3.01 -14.39 -23.21
CA MET A 1 4.10 -15.07 -22.50
C MET A 1 3.48 -15.90 -21.39
N THR A 2 3.21 -17.16 -21.68
CA THR A 2 2.85 -18.16 -20.68
C THR A 2 4.12 -18.92 -20.36
N GLY A 3 4.90 -18.43 -19.39
CA GLY A 3 5.90 -19.30 -18.77
C GLY A 3 5.19 -20.57 -18.30
N MET A 4 5.85 -21.73 -18.40
CA MET A 4 5.35 -22.96 -17.79
C MET A 4 4.93 -22.61 -16.36
N GLY A 5 3.62 -22.64 -16.10
CA GLY A 5 3.11 -22.36 -14.77
C GLY A 5 3.59 -23.47 -13.86
N GLU A 6 4.58 -23.19 -13.01
CA GLU A 6 4.92 -24.08 -11.93
C GLU A 6 3.77 -24.03 -10.93
N ASN A 7 3.08 -25.15 -10.79
CA ASN A 7 2.03 -25.26 -9.80
C ASN A 7 2.70 -25.46 -8.43
N ALA A 8 2.29 -24.70 -7.41
CA ALA A 8 2.76 -24.89 -6.04
C ALA A 8 2.59 -26.35 -5.58
N ALA A 9 1.54 -27.03 -6.08
CA ALA A 9 1.30 -28.44 -5.82
C ALA A 9 2.44 -29.34 -6.33
N ASP A 10 3.06 -29.03 -7.47
CA ASP A 10 4.12 -29.85 -8.05
C ASP A 10 5.42 -29.74 -7.23
N LEU A 11 5.77 -28.53 -6.79
CA LEU A 11 6.90 -28.30 -5.87
C LEU A 11 6.71 -29.00 -4.52
N LEU A 12 5.48 -28.96 -3.98
CA LEU A 12 5.13 -29.64 -2.73
C LEU A 12 5.15 -31.17 -2.90
N ASN A 13 4.68 -31.69 -4.03
CA ASN A 13 4.70 -33.13 -4.34
C ASN A 13 6.14 -33.65 -4.51
N ASN A 14 7.04 -32.82 -5.04
CA ASN A 14 8.47 -33.11 -5.14
C ASN A 14 9.24 -32.91 -3.82
N LYS A 15 8.55 -32.62 -2.70
CA LYS A 15 9.13 -32.32 -1.38
C LYS A 15 10.14 -31.15 -1.39
N ALA A 16 10.02 -30.24 -2.36
CA ALA A 16 10.88 -29.07 -2.45
C ALA A 16 10.43 -27.92 -1.51
N GLY A 17 9.21 -28.00 -0.98
CA GLY A 17 8.64 -27.07 0.01
C GLY A 17 7.89 -27.78 1.13
N ALA A 18 7.35 -27.01 2.07
CA ALA A 18 6.43 -27.52 3.08
C ALA A 18 5.10 -26.76 3.05
N LYS A 19 4.06 -27.40 3.60
CA LYS A 19 2.75 -26.78 3.81
C LYS A 19 2.23 -27.11 5.20
N PHE A 20 1.57 -26.13 5.80
CA PHE A 20 0.76 -26.29 7.01
C PHE A 20 -0.70 -26.05 6.65
N TYR A 21 -1.54 -27.04 6.93
CA TYR A 21 -2.97 -26.98 6.70
C TYR A 21 -3.68 -27.74 7.81
N ASP A 22 -4.68 -27.11 8.42
CA ASP A 22 -5.61 -27.77 9.33
C ASP A 22 -7.03 -27.52 8.81
N ALA A 23 -7.77 -28.61 8.58
CA ALA A 23 -9.11 -28.56 8.00
C ALA A 23 -10.15 -27.86 8.90
N ARG A 24 -9.84 -27.66 10.18
CA ARG A 24 -10.68 -26.95 11.15
C ARG A 24 -10.35 -25.46 11.18
N ILE A 25 -9.20 -25.08 10.63
CA ILE A 25 -8.69 -23.72 10.69
C ILE A 25 -9.06 -22.99 9.40
N TYR A 26 -9.54 -21.77 9.58
CA TYR A 26 -9.81 -20.80 8.54
C TYR A 26 -9.30 -19.45 9.04
N ASN A 27 -8.94 -18.55 8.13
CA ASN A 27 -8.55 -17.17 8.43
C ASN A 27 -7.23 -17.00 9.21
N TYR A 28 -6.10 -17.32 8.59
CA TYR A 28 -4.80 -16.80 9.03
C TYR A 28 -4.68 -15.31 8.66
N SER A 29 -4.29 -14.47 9.61
CA SER A 29 -4.31 -13.02 9.42
C SER A 29 -2.93 -12.37 9.36
N GLN A 30 -2.00 -12.81 10.20
CA GLN A 30 -0.67 -12.20 10.36
C GLN A 30 0.39 -13.28 10.58
N PHE A 31 1.62 -13.02 10.12
CA PHE A 31 2.76 -13.80 10.56
C PHE A 31 4.03 -12.98 10.75
N VAL A 32 4.88 -13.55 11.60
CA VAL A 32 6.22 -13.07 11.88
C VAL A 32 7.17 -14.27 11.90
N ILE A 33 8.33 -14.12 11.27
CA ILE A 33 9.37 -15.16 11.25
C ILE A 33 10.52 -14.71 12.16
N LEU A 34 10.97 -15.62 13.04
CA LEU A 34 12.16 -15.45 13.87
C LEU A 34 13.22 -16.49 13.46
N PRO A 35 14.13 -16.14 12.53
CA PRO A 35 15.18 -17.04 12.08
C PRO A 35 16.10 -17.53 13.22
N LYS A 36 16.41 -16.66 14.20
CA LYS A 36 17.23 -16.98 15.39
C LYS A 36 16.64 -18.12 16.24
N GLN A 37 15.32 -18.31 16.21
CA GLN A 37 14.64 -19.42 16.90
C GLN A 37 14.27 -20.58 15.95
N SER A 38 14.52 -20.44 14.65
CA SER A 38 13.95 -21.32 13.61
C SER A 38 12.43 -21.49 13.77
N ALA A 39 11.72 -20.39 14.09
CA ALA A 39 10.29 -20.42 14.40
C ALA A 39 9.49 -19.39 13.60
N ILE A 40 8.23 -19.71 13.35
CA ILE A 40 7.24 -18.84 12.71
C ILE A 40 6.06 -18.69 13.66
N TYR A 41 5.64 -17.45 13.87
CA TYR A 41 4.49 -17.09 14.68
C TYR A 41 3.36 -16.69 13.76
N VAL A 42 2.18 -17.26 13.97
CA VAL A 42 1.04 -17.10 13.08
C VAL A 42 -0.21 -16.84 13.91
N VAL A 43 -0.98 -15.83 13.52
CA VAL A 43 -2.28 -15.57 14.13
C VAL A 43 -3.37 -16.32 13.36
N GLU A 44 -4.02 -17.23 14.07
CA GLU A 44 -5.16 -18.03 13.63
C GLU A 44 -6.46 -17.41 14.14
N ASN A 45 -7.48 -17.31 13.27
CA ASN A 45 -8.85 -16.90 13.62
C ASN A 45 -8.89 -15.58 14.40
N LYS A 46 -7.86 -14.74 14.22
CA LYS A 46 -7.57 -13.57 15.04
C LYS A 46 -7.42 -13.80 16.55
N VAL A 47 -7.53 -15.00 17.12
CA VAL A 47 -7.58 -15.20 18.60
C VAL A 47 -6.53 -16.17 19.14
N THR A 48 -5.93 -16.96 18.25
CA THR A 48 -4.95 -17.98 18.62
C THR A 48 -3.61 -17.63 17.99
N LEU A 49 -2.55 -17.57 18.80
CA LEU A 49 -1.18 -17.47 18.36
C LEU A 49 -0.59 -18.88 18.27
N LEU A 50 -0.11 -19.26 17.09
CA LEU A 50 0.58 -20.52 16.84
C LEU A 50 2.09 -20.26 16.72
N LYS A 51 2.91 -21.10 17.36
CA LYS A 51 4.35 -21.18 17.12
C LYS A 51 4.64 -22.45 16.33
N LEU A 52 5.12 -22.29 15.11
CA LEU A 52 5.47 -23.38 14.19
C LEU A 52 6.99 -23.43 13.98
N ASP A 53 7.52 -24.62 13.72
CA ASP A 53 8.88 -24.79 13.21
C ASP A 53 9.00 -24.16 11.81
N MET A 54 10.07 -23.40 11.56
CA MET A 54 10.25 -22.64 10.32
C MET A 54 10.45 -23.53 9.08
N THR A 55 10.86 -24.79 9.26
CA THR A 55 11.21 -25.69 8.14
C THR A 55 10.14 -26.73 7.86
N THR A 56 9.56 -27.31 8.90
CA THR A 56 8.59 -28.40 8.82
C THR A 56 7.16 -27.93 9.05
N PHE A 57 6.97 -26.72 9.59
CA PHE A 57 5.72 -26.23 10.15
C PHE A 57 5.12 -27.11 11.24
N PHE A 58 5.94 -27.91 11.93
CA PHE A 58 5.48 -28.64 13.11
C PHE A 58 5.01 -27.66 14.17
N LEU A 59 3.83 -27.90 14.75
CA LEU A 59 3.29 -27.08 15.83
C LEU A 59 4.11 -27.28 17.10
N LEU A 60 4.85 -26.25 17.49
CA LEU A 60 5.68 -26.25 18.70
C LEU A 60 4.87 -25.87 19.92
N ASP A 61 4.03 -24.84 19.79
CA ASP A 61 3.16 -24.37 20.88
C ASP A 61 1.99 -23.53 20.33
N SER A 62 0.94 -23.35 21.14
CA SER A 62 -0.23 -22.55 20.78
C SER A 62 -0.82 -21.85 22.01
N TYR A 63 -1.24 -20.60 21.83
CA TYR A 63 -1.93 -19.84 22.87
C TYR A 63 -3.19 -19.19 22.32
N THR A 64 -4.33 -19.47 22.95
CA THR A 64 -5.60 -18.82 22.63
C THR A 64 -5.95 -17.84 23.73
N LEU A 65 -6.33 -16.61 23.34
CA LEU A 65 -6.76 -15.59 24.30
C LEU A 65 -7.86 -16.15 25.23
N PRO A 66 -7.83 -15.88 26.54
CA PRO A 66 -8.84 -16.37 27.48
C PRO A 66 -10.21 -15.74 27.22
N THR A 67 -11.29 -16.43 27.54
CA THR A 67 -12.64 -15.82 27.52
C THR A 67 -12.77 -14.80 28.65
N PRO A 68 -13.24 -13.58 28.38
CA PRO A 68 -13.40 -12.55 29.42
C PRO A 68 -14.39 -13.05 30.48
N GLN A 69 -13.94 -13.09 31.74
CA GLN A 69 -14.74 -13.61 32.86
C GLN A 69 -15.73 -12.59 33.42
N LYS A 70 -15.57 -11.30 33.08
CA LYS A 70 -16.47 -10.20 33.50
C LYS A 70 -17.29 -9.72 32.31
N ILE A 71 -18.61 -9.84 32.41
CA ILE A 71 -19.55 -9.08 31.58
C ILE A 71 -19.44 -7.63 32.04
N ILE A 72 -18.82 -6.78 31.23
CA ILE A 72 -18.74 -5.35 31.52
C ILE A 72 -20.14 -4.75 31.27
N PRO A 73 -20.67 -3.88 32.17
CA PRO A 73 -22.08 -3.46 32.15
C PRO A 73 -22.56 -2.70 30.90
N THR A 74 -21.68 -2.37 29.95
CA THR A 74 -21.96 -1.52 28.78
C THR A 74 -22.73 -2.24 27.66
N CYS A 75 -22.72 -3.57 27.64
CA CYS A 75 -23.38 -4.39 26.62
C CYS A 75 -24.55 -5.15 27.27
N GLN A 76 -25.61 -4.44 27.69
CA GLN A 76 -26.78 -5.03 28.37
C GLN A 76 -27.74 -5.73 27.41
N ASP A 77 -27.78 -5.33 26.14
CA ASP A 77 -28.64 -5.92 25.11
C ASP A 77 -27.84 -6.80 24.15
N SER A 78 -27.94 -8.12 24.35
CA SER A 78 -27.24 -9.13 23.56
C SER A 78 -27.70 -9.25 22.09
N LEU A 79 -28.82 -8.61 21.71
CA LEU A 79 -29.32 -8.63 20.34
C LEU A 79 -28.65 -7.58 19.43
N THR A 80 -28.16 -6.47 20.01
CA THR A 80 -27.62 -5.32 19.27
C THR A 80 -26.14 -5.08 19.49
N CYS A 81 -25.55 -5.75 20.48
CA CYS A 81 -24.16 -5.62 20.88
C CYS A 81 -23.49 -6.99 20.96
N HIS A 82 -22.39 -7.16 20.22
CA HIS A 82 -21.57 -8.37 20.24
C HIS A 82 -20.18 -8.06 20.80
N GLN A 83 -19.74 -8.86 21.77
CA GLN A 83 -18.39 -8.76 22.31
C GLN A 83 -17.44 -9.61 21.47
N ALA A 84 -16.35 -9.00 21.01
CA ALA A 84 -15.31 -9.65 20.24
C ALA A 84 -13.93 -9.41 20.85
N LYS A 85 -12.98 -10.28 20.50
CA LYS A 85 -11.57 -10.15 20.85
C LYS A 85 -10.70 -10.56 19.68
N GLU A 86 -9.56 -9.91 19.56
CA GLU A 86 -8.55 -10.30 18.58
C GLU A 86 -7.13 -9.91 18.99
N ILE A 87 -6.17 -10.72 18.57
CA ILE A 87 -4.77 -10.36 18.41
C ILE A 87 -4.71 -9.43 17.19
N SER A 88 -4.58 -8.14 17.46
CA SER A 88 -4.61 -7.08 16.45
C SER A 88 -3.21 -6.72 15.93
N LEU A 89 -2.16 -7.03 16.69
CA LEU A 89 -0.77 -6.77 16.31
C LEU A 89 0.12 -7.92 16.76
N LEU A 90 0.95 -8.43 15.84
CA LEU A 90 2.06 -9.34 16.10
C LEU A 90 3.36 -8.70 15.56
N ALA A 91 4.36 -8.53 16.42
CA ALA A 91 5.62 -7.86 16.07
C ALA A 91 6.83 -8.51 16.75
N VAL A 92 8.03 -8.18 16.24
CA VAL A 92 9.31 -8.65 16.78
C VAL A 92 9.81 -7.67 17.84
N MET A 93 10.48 -8.17 18.88
CA MET A 93 11.21 -7.34 19.85
C MET A 93 12.50 -6.75 19.23
N PRO A 94 13.01 -5.60 19.69
CA PRO A 94 14.21 -4.97 19.13
C PRO A 94 15.50 -5.83 19.08
N ASN A 95 15.57 -6.93 19.84
CA ASN A 95 16.71 -7.85 19.85
C ASN A 95 16.59 -9.03 18.85
N ASP A 96 15.48 -9.12 18.13
CA ASP A 96 15.03 -10.23 17.28
C ASP A 96 15.02 -11.61 17.96
N GLN A 97 14.99 -11.65 19.28
CA GLN A 97 14.97 -12.91 20.03
C GLN A 97 13.58 -13.32 20.45
N MET A 98 12.63 -12.41 20.54
CA MET A 98 11.27 -12.69 21.00
C MET A 98 10.25 -11.94 20.15
N VAL A 99 9.02 -12.43 20.16
CA VAL A 99 7.87 -11.69 19.64
C VAL A 99 7.16 -11.00 20.78
N TRP A 100 6.37 -10.00 20.45
CA TRP A 100 5.33 -9.47 21.31
C TRP A 100 4.08 -9.32 20.48
N PHE A 101 2.94 -9.37 21.14
CA PHE A 101 1.66 -9.14 20.48
C PHE A 101 0.74 -8.35 21.38
N CYS A 102 -0.18 -7.64 20.74
CA CYS A 102 -1.25 -6.95 21.41
C CYS A 102 -2.58 -7.61 21.07
N TYR A 103 -3.48 -7.57 22.04
CA TYR A 103 -4.85 -7.96 21.84
C TYR A 103 -5.78 -6.82 22.20
N LEU A 104 -6.94 -6.84 21.53
CA LEU A 104 -8.02 -5.89 21.66
C LEU A 104 -9.29 -6.65 22.03
N HIS A 105 -9.96 -6.21 23.08
CA HIS A 105 -11.34 -6.58 23.39
C HIS A 105 -12.22 -5.40 23.02
N TYR A 106 -13.28 -5.63 22.24
CA TYR A 106 -14.13 -4.56 21.74
C TYR A 106 -15.60 -4.99 21.63
N TYR A 107 -16.47 -3.99 21.51
CA TYR A 107 -17.89 -4.15 21.28
C TYR A 107 -18.23 -3.77 19.84
N GLU A 108 -18.92 -4.66 19.15
CA GLU A 108 -19.50 -4.41 17.83
C GLU A 108 -20.98 -4.08 17.98
N HIS A 109 -21.39 -3.01 17.33
CA HIS A 109 -22.80 -2.65 17.16
C HIS A 109 -23.10 -2.60 15.67
N ILE A 110 -24.31 -3.00 15.28
CA ILE A 110 -24.71 -3.11 13.86
C ILE A 110 -24.50 -1.79 13.08
N ASN A 111 -24.64 -0.63 13.74
CA ASN A 111 -24.56 0.69 13.10
C ASN A 111 -23.58 1.66 13.79
N ARG A 112 -22.57 1.16 14.52
CA ARG A 112 -21.54 2.03 15.11
C ARG A 112 -20.15 1.43 14.91
N PRO A 113 -19.11 2.28 14.82
CA PRO A 113 -17.73 1.80 14.84
C PRO A 113 -17.46 0.92 16.06
N PRO A 114 -16.61 -0.11 15.93
CA PRO A 114 -16.20 -0.94 17.05
C PRO A 114 -15.64 -0.08 18.17
N GLN A 115 -16.08 -0.32 19.41
CA GLN A 115 -15.58 0.41 20.58
C GLN A 115 -14.64 -0.47 21.40
N CYS A 116 -13.38 -0.06 21.51
CA CYS A 116 -12.40 -0.71 22.38
C CYS A 116 -12.87 -0.72 23.84
N ALA A 117 -12.90 -1.90 24.45
CA ALA A 117 -13.19 -2.13 25.85
C ALA A 117 -11.91 -2.22 26.69
N GLU A 118 -10.95 -2.99 26.21
CA GLU A 118 -9.69 -3.30 26.88
C GLU A 118 -8.64 -3.62 25.83
N SER A 119 -7.42 -3.13 26.03
CA SER A 119 -6.28 -3.42 25.16
C SER A 119 -5.02 -3.58 25.98
N ALA A 120 -4.27 -4.64 25.71
CA ALA A 120 -3.00 -4.92 26.37
C ALA A 120 -2.05 -5.63 25.40
N CYS A 121 -0.77 -5.59 25.74
CA CYS A 121 0.26 -6.30 25.01
C CYS A 121 1.10 -7.13 25.96
N MET A 122 1.69 -8.19 25.42
CA MET A 122 2.63 -9.01 26.16
C MET A 122 3.72 -9.61 25.30
N VAL A 123 4.85 -9.89 25.95
CA VAL A 123 5.93 -10.73 25.42
C VAL A 123 5.75 -12.13 26.01
N PRO A 124 5.37 -13.15 25.23
CA PRO A 124 5.29 -14.52 25.73
C PRO A 124 6.68 -15.13 25.96
N GLN A 125 6.78 -16.11 26.86
CA GLN A 125 7.97 -16.95 26.96
C GLN A 125 8.15 -17.78 25.69
N PRO A 126 9.38 -17.90 25.13
CA PRO A 126 9.61 -18.67 23.91
C PRO A 126 9.21 -20.15 24.00
N GLY A 127 9.27 -20.76 25.18
CA GLY A 127 8.92 -22.18 25.40
C GLY A 127 7.48 -22.42 25.86
N ASN A 128 6.74 -21.37 26.21
CA ASN A 128 5.36 -21.44 26.68
C ASN A 128 4.65 -20.12 26.38
N LEU A 129 3.88 -20.09 25.29
CA LEU A 129 3.18 -18.90 24.80
C LEU A 129 2.13 -18.38 25.78
N ALA A 130 1.65 -19.21 26.71
CA ALA A 130 0.66 -18.83 27.70
C ALA A 130 1.24 -18.03 28.87
N GLU A 131 2.56 -18.04 29.05
CA GLU A 131 3.23 -17.38 30.17
C GLU A 131 3.86 -16.05 29.71
N PRO A 132 3.36 -14.89 30.16
CA PRO A 132 3.95 -13.62 29.81
C PRO A 132 5.26 -13.39 30.57
N VAL A 133 6.33 -13.04 29.85
CA VAL A 133 7.56 -12.48 30.42
C VAL A 133 7.29 -11.07 30.94
N VAL A 134 6.57 -10.27 30.14
CA VAL A 134 6.17 -8.91 30.49
C VAL A 134 4.81 -8.62 29.84
N GLN A 135 3.97 -7.88 30.55
CA GLN A 135 2.67 -7.41 30.08
C GLN A 135 2.50 -5.93 30.45
N TRP A 136 1.86 -5.17 29.57
CA TRP A 136 1.56 -3.76 29.80
C TRP A 136 0.23 -3.36 29.17
N ASP A 137 -0.43 -2.37 29.77
CA ASP A 137 -1.66 -1.76 29.25
C ASP A 137 -1.33 -0.89 28.04
N ASN A 138 -2.21 -0.88 27.04
CA ASN A 138 -1.81 -0.34 25.75
C ASN A 138 -2.87 0.47 25.00
N PRO A 139 -2.93 1.80 25.21
CA PRO A 139 -3.65 2.68 24.30
C PRO A 139 -2.83 3.13 23.07
N HIS A 140 -1.49 3.01 23.03
CA HIS A 140 -0.63 3.70 22.03
C HIS A 140 0.16 2.80 21.07
N PHE A 141 0.52 1.58 21.47
CA PHE A 141 1.31 0.61 20.72
C PHE A 141 0.47 -0.29 19.79
N ASN A 142 -0.85 -0.11 19.75
CA ASN A 142 -1.77 -0.95 18.97
C ASN A 142 -2.90 -0.10 18.36
N SER A 143 -3.49 -0.62 17.29
CA SER A 143 -4.72 -0.07 16.71
C SER A 143 -5.90 -0.36 17.64
N LEU A 144 -6.70 0.68 17.92
CA LEU A 144 -7.96 0.55 18.65
C LEU A 144 -9.12 0.22 17.70
N ASP A 145 -8.90 0.31 16.38
CA ASP A 145 -9.81 -0.14 15.35
C ASP A 145 -9.38 -1.54 14.85
N PRO A 146 -10.21 -2.60 15.04
CA PRO A 146 -9.92 -3.97 14.61
C PRO A 146 -9.92 -4.18 13.09
N THR A 147 -10.43 -3.22 12.33
CA THR A 147 -10.44 -3.27 10.85
C THR A 147 -9.13 -2.76 10.25
N GLN A 148 -8.32 -2.07 11.04
CA GLN A 148 -7.08 -1.45 10.60
C GLN A 148 -5.89 -2.00 11.39
N LEU A 149 -4.86 -2.44 10.66
CA LEU A 149 -3.66 -3.01 11.29
C LEU A 149 -2.66 -1.91 11.63
N ALA A 150 -1.98 -2.08 12.76
CA ALA A 150 -0.83 -1.26 13.11
C ALA A 150 0.42 -1.68 12.33
N SER A 151 1.29 -0.72 11.99
CA SER A 151 2.64 -0.99 11.47
C SER A 151 3.69 -0.56 12.49
N VAL A 152 4.70 -1.41 12.69
CA VAL A 152 5.72 -1.28 13.74
C VAL A 152 7.12 -1.38 13.12
N LEU A 153 7.99 -0.45 13.50
CA LEU A 153 9.42 -0.48 13.21
C LEU A 153 10.22 -0.27 14.49
N ASN A 154 11.06 -1.23 14.85
CA ASN A 154 12.10 -1.03 15.86
C ASN A 154 13.31 -0.40 15.15
N ALA A 155 13.54 0.89 15.35
CA ALA A 155 14.58 1.61 14.66
C ALA A 155 15.93 1.51 15.40
N ASN A 156 17.01 1.70 14.65
CA ASN A 156 18.37 1.66 15.18
C ASN A 156 18.74 2.84 16.11
N ASP A 157 17.88 3.86 16.20
CA ASP A 157 18.01 4.96 17.16
C ASP A 157 17.52 4.58 18.58
N GLY A 158 17.05 3.34 18.77
CA GLY A 158 16.59 2.82 20.05
C GLY A 158 15.11 3.10 20.35
N PHE A 159 14.38 3.74 19.43
CA PHE A 159 12.95 3.94 19.53
C PHE A 159 12.18 2.91 18.68
N THR A 160 10.96 2.63 19.13
CA THR A 160 9.97 1.90 18.34
C THR A 160 8.96 2.90 17.79
N TYR A 161 8.83 2.90 16.47
CA TYR A 161 7.88 3.70 15.72
C TYR A 161 6.67 2.86 15.39
N ILE A 162 5.48 3.36 15.73
CA ILE A 162 4.22 2.63 15.65
C ILE A 162 3.21 3.53 14.96
N SER A 163 2.61 3.03 13.89
CA SER A 163 1.46 3.66 13.28
C SER A 163 0.23 2.82 13.59
N ALA A 164 -0.79 3.47 14.14
CA ALA A 164 -1.98 2.81 14.64
C ALA A 164 -3.17 3.77 14.64
N PHE A 165 -4.38 3.23 14.58
CA PHE A 165 -5.59 4.03 14.67
C PHE A 165 -5.95 4.27 16.14
N ALA A 166 -6.03 5.55 16.50
CA ALA A 166 -6.81 6.00 17.65
C ALA A 166 -8.31 5.90 17.29
N PRO A 167 -9.25 6.12 18.23
CA PRO A 167 -10.69 5.97 17.97
C PRO A 167 -11.22 6.85 16.82
N ASP A 168 -10.48 7.89 16.43
CA ASP A 168 -10.92 8.94 15.52
C ASP A 168 -9.89 9.40 14.48
N TYR A 169 -8.65 8.87 14.47
CA TYR A 169 -7.62 9.20 13.46
C TYR A 169 -6.42 8.24 13.46
N LEU A 170 -5.71 8.14 12.33
CA LEU A 170 -4.40 7.50 12.22
C LEU A 170 -3.33 8.40 12.82
N ARG A 171 -2.51 7.83 13.70
CA ARG A 171 -1.34 8.51 14.27
C ARG A 171 -0.08 7.71 14.07
N ILE A 172 1.04 8.41 13.98
CA ILE A 172 2.37 7.84 14.17
C ILE A 172 2.79 8.18 15.60
N PHE A 173 3.32 7.19 16.30
CA PHE A 173 3.76 7.29 17.68
C PHE A 173 5.19 6.74 17.77
N ARG A 174 6.05 7.42 18.52
CA ARG A 174 7.42 7.02 18.79
C ARG A 174 7.61 6.90 20.29
N ALA A 175 8.09 5.76 20.78
CA ALA A 175 8.49 5.58 22.18
C ALA A 175 9.50 4.43 22.33
N HIS A 176 10.11 4.33 23.50
CA HIS A 176 10.87 3.13 23.86
C HIS A 176 9.92 1.97 24.17
N MET A 177 10.36 0.74 23.88
CA MET A 177 9.68 -0.45 24.39
C MET A 177 9.66 -0.44 25.92
N PRO A 178 8.60 -0.98 26.56
CA PRO A 178 8.55 -1.11 28.01
C PRO A 178 9.75 -1.91 28.56
N ASP A 179 10.16 -1.58 29.78
CA ASP A 179 11.13 -2.39 30.52
C ASP A 179 10.55 -3.76 30.88
N TRP A 180 11.38 -4.66 31.41
CA TRP A 180 10.94 -6.01 31.82
C TRP A 180 9.96 -6.02 33.00
N ASN A 181 9.66 -4.86 33.61
CA ASN A 181 8.62 -4.70 34.61
C ASN A 181 7.32 -4.13 34.02
N GLY A 182 7.24 -3.97 32.69
CA GLY A 182 6.08 -3.41 31.99
C GLY A 182 5.97 -1.89 32.06
N ARG A 183 7.02 -1.18 32.49
CA ARG A 183 7.02 0.29 32.61
C ARG A 183 7.53 0.93 31.33
N VAL A 184 6.73 1.82 30.76
CA VAL A 184 7.10 2.58 29.56
C VAL A 184 7.96 3.79 29.94
N ASN A 185 9.08 3.96 29.26
CA ASN A 185 9.87 5.19 29.32
C ASN A 185 9.32 6.20 28.32
N TRP A 186 8.63 7.23 28.82
CA TRP A 186 8.03 8.29 28.00
C TRP A 186 9.02 9.39 27.57
N THR A 187 10.27 9.30 28.00
CA THR A 187 11.30 10.28 27.61
C THR A 187 11.50 10.25 26.10
N GLY A 188 11.29 11.39 25.44
CA GLY A 188 11.39 11.50 23.98
C GLY A 188 10.23 10.88 23.21
N ALA A 189 9.14 10.49 23.89
CA ALA A 189 7.94 10.03 23.21
C ALA A 189 7.30 11.16 22.41
N LEU A 190 6.91 10.87 21.16
CA LEU A 190 6.29 11.85 20.26
C LEU A 190 5.12 11.22 19.51
N VAL A 191 4.14 12.04 19.16
CA VAL A 191 2.96 11.64 18.39
C VAL A 191 2.68 12.61 17.24
N THR A 192 2.09 12.13 16.15
CA THR A 192 1.60 13.03 15.09
C THR A 192 0.45 13.88 15.61
N ASP A 193 0.45 15.15 15.21
CA ASP A 193 -0.69 16.05 15.43
C ASP A 193 -1.93 15.52 14.68
N LYS A 194 -3.11 15.69 15.29
CA LYS A 194 -4.39 15.20 14.78
C LYS A 194 -4.92 16.01 13.58
N SER A 195 -4.37 17.18 13.32
CA SER A 195 -4.79 18.03 12.20
C SER A 195 -4.62 17.33 10.85
N ARG A 196 -5.63 17.49 9.98
CA ARG A 196 -5.65 16.88 8.64
C ARG A 196 -4.50 17.35 7.74
N ILE A 197 -3.85 18.46 8.08
CA ILE A 197 -2.66 18.95 7.36
C ILE A 197 -1.50 17.94 7.41
N TYR A 198 -1.42 17.17 8.50
CA TYR A 198 -0.40 16.14 8.69
C TYR A 198 -0.83 14.85 8.04
N ILE A 199 -1.97 14.29 8.45
CA ILE A 199 -2.56 13.06 7.88
C ILE A 199 -4.05 13.28 7.65
N ALA A 200 -4.50 13.16 6.41
CA ALA A 200 -5.88 13.33 5.99
C ALA A 200 -6.63 12.00 5.94
N GLU A 201 -7.61 11.83 6.84
CA GLU A 201 -8.46 10.64 6.86
C GLU A 201 -9.52 10.64 5.75
N PRO A 202 -9.85 9.49 5.11
CA PRO A 202 -9.31 8.16 5.40
C PRO A 202 -7.86 7.98 4.94
N ALA A 203 -7.01 7.48 5.85
CA ALA A 203 -5.61 7.19 5.57
C ALA A 203 -5.26 5.72 5.87
N ARG A 204 -4.15 5.24 5.30
CA ARG A 204 -3.57 3.93 5.62
C ARG A 204 -2.08 3.95 5.37
N ILE A 205 -1.29 3.56 6.36
CA ILE A 205 0.15 3.30 6.22
C ILE A 205 0.35 1.86 5.72
N LEU A 206 1.12 1.70 4.64
CA LEU A 206 1.42 0.41 4.02
C LEU A 206 2.80 -0.12 4.41
N LEU A 207 3.75 0.76 4.67
CA LEU A 207 5.13 0.39 5.02
C LEU A 207 5.76 1.45 5.93
N THR A 208 6.53 0.99 6.90
CA THR A 208 7.43 1.82 7.71
C THR A 208 8.86 1.27 7.56
N PHE A 209 9.82 2.13 7.22
CA PHE A 209 11.22 1.74 7.06
C PHE A 209 12.15 2.85 7.55
N GLU A 210 13.40 2.51 7.84
CA GLU A 210 14.43 3.48 8.23
C GLU A 210 15.58 3.54 7.23
N THR A 211 16.24 4.68 7.22
CA THR A 211 17.54 4.92 6.58
C THR A 211 18.53 5.37 7.66
N THR A 212 19.69 5.91 7.27
CA THR A 212 20.73 6.34 8.21
C THR A 212 20.22 7.40 9.20
N ASN A 213 19.52 8.44 8.75
CA ASN A 213 19.09 9.56 9.60
C ASN A 213 17.58 9.72 9.70
N GLU A 214 16.79 8.89 9.03
CA GLU A 214 15.37 9.11 8.83
C GLU A 214 14.56 7.84 9.11
N VAL A 215 13.31 8.05 9.47
CA VAL A 215 12.25 7.04 9.45
C VAL A 215 11.17 7.52 8.50
N TYR A 216 10.79 6.65 7.58
CA TYR A 216 9.80 6.91 6.54
C TYR A 216 8.54 6.10 6.74
N PHE A 217 7.39 6.71 6.42
CA PHE A 217 6.09 6.06 6.42
C PHE A 217 5.46 6.26 5.05
N VAL A 218 5.19 5.16 4.35
CA VAL A 218 4.53 5.18 3.06
C VAL A 218 3.05 4.97 3.30
N LEU A 219 2.24 5.94 2.88
CA LEU A 219 0.80 5.93 3.12
C LEU A 219 0.03 6.30 1.86
N ARG A 220 -1.25 5.94 1.90
CA ARG A 220 -2.29 6.62 1.12
C ARG A 220 -3.17 7.41 2.07
N GLU A 221 -3.59 8.59 1.66
CA GLU A 221 -4.47 9.46 2.43
C GLU A 221 -5.47 10.16 1.53
N GLN A 222 -6.53 10.70 2.12
CA GLN A 222 -7.53 11.46 1.37
C GLN A 222 -6.88 12.69 0.72
N LEU A 223 -7.24 12.97 -0.53
CA LEU A 223 -6.85 14.22 -1.17
C LEU A 223 -7.54 15.41 -0.48
N ILE A 224 -6.75 16.40 -0.03
CA ILE A 224 -7.27 17.64 0.53
C ILE A 224 -7.52 18.60 -0.62
N ASP A 225 -8.74 18.61 -1.16
CA ASP A 225 -9.12 19.50 -2.24
C ASP A 225 -9.40 20.90 -1.69
N SER A 226 -8.60 21.89 -2.10
CA SER A 226 -8.83 23.31 -1.73
C SER A 226 -9.71 24.03 -2.77
N LEU A 227 -10.19 23.33 -3.80
CA LEU A 227 -10.99 23.89 -4.89
C LEU A 227 -12.39 23.28 -4.95
N ARG A 228 -13.22 23.54 -3.92
CA ARG A 228 -14.69 23.50 -4.08
C ARG A 228 -15.39 24.40 -3.07
N GLY A 229 -15.12 25.70 -3.20
CA GLY A 229 -16.12 26.71 -2.86
C GLY A 229 -17.29 26.65 -3.84
N SER A 230 -18.10 25.59 -3.82
CA SER A 230 -19.41 25.63 -4.45
C SER A 230 -20.39 26.23 -3.44
N ARG A 231 -20.55 27.56 -3.53
CA ARG A 231 -21.82 28.18 -3.20
C ARG A 231 -22.87 27.49 -4.06
N ASN A 232 -23.61 26.56 -3.46
CA ASN A 232 -25.05 26.38 -3.61
C ASN A 232 -25.43 25.13 -2.82
N GLY A 233 -26.42 25.28 -1.93
CA GLY A 233 -26.96 24.16 -1.16
C GLY A 233 -27.45 23.07 -2.11
N ALA A 234 -26.75 21.93 -2.11
CA ALA A 234 -27.17 20.74 -2.83
C ALA A 234 -26.77 19.50 -2.02
N HIS A 235 -27.70 18.55 -2.00
CA HIS A 235 -27.79 17.38 -1.14
C HIS A 235 -26.49 16.60 -0.87
N LYS A 236 -26.32 16.20 0.41
CA LYS A 236 -25.46 15.08 0.80
C LYS A 236 -25.95 13.81 0.10
N GLY A 237 -25.19 13.31 -0.89
CA GLY A 237 -25.38 11.94 -1.37
C GLY A 237 -25.03 11.69 -2.83
N ALA A 238 -23.74 11.79 -3.19
CA ALA A 238 -23.03 11.00 -4.20
C ALA A 238 -21.74 11.76 -4.60
N GLU A 239 -20.57 11.17 -4.37
CA GLU A 239 -19.32 11.69 -4.95
C GLU A 239 -19.39 11.56 -6.49
N PRO A 240 -19.01 12.59 -7.26
CA PRO A 240 -19.06 12.51 -8.72
C PRO A 240 -18.07 11.46 -9.26
N GLU A 241 -18.51 10.65 -10.21
CA GLU A 241 -17.65 9.73 -10.97
C GLU A 241 -16.49 10.51 -11.61
N GLY A 242 -15.24 10.08 -11.38
CA GLY A 242 -14.03 10.70 -11.96
C GLY A 242 -13.12 11.46 -10.99
N THR A 243 -13.49 11.64 -9.72
CA THR A 243 -12.61 12.29 -8.74
C THR A 243 -11.57 11.30 -8.17
N VAL A 244 -10.32 11.76 -8.01
CA VAL A 244 -9.24 11.04 -7.32
C VAL A 244 -9.65 10.86 -5.86
N SER A 245 -9.72 9.62 -5.38
CA SER A 245 -10.22 9.32 -4.04
C SER A 245 -9.12 9.38 -2.96
N ASP A 246 -7.90 8.99 -3.31
CA ASP A 246 -6.74 9.01 -2.43
C ASP A 246 -5.44 9.37 -3.18
N VAL A 247 -4.46 9.82 -2.42
CA VAL A 247 -3.10 10.08 -2.91
C VAL A 247 -2.06 9.33 -2.12
N ALA A 248 -1.03 8.85 -2.82
CA ALA A 248 0.12 8.21 -2.21
C ALA A 248 1.13 9.26 -1.75
N ARG A 249 1.61 9.14 -0.51
CA ARG A 249 2.63 10.03 0.05
C ARG A 249 3.70 9.28 0.81
N LEU A 250 4.83 9.93 0.99
CA LEU A 250 5.88 9.54 1.92
C LEU A 250 5.93 10.58 3.04
N ILE A 251 5.85 10.14 4.30
CA ILE A 251 6.18 10.96 5.48
C ILE A 251 7.62 10.66 5.87
N ARG A 252 8.38 11.69 6.22
CA ARG A 252 9.73 11.62 6.77
C ARG A 252 9.76 12.20 8.18
N ILE A 253 10.37 11.47 9.11
CA ILE A 253 10.69 11.91 10.46
C ILE A 253 12.20 11.74 10.66
N CYS A 254 12.87 12.75 11.20
CA CYS A 254 14.30 12.65 11.46
C CYS A 254 14.57 11.86 12.75
N LYS A 255 15.59 11.02 12.72
CA LYS A 255 16.20 10.47 13.93
C LYS A 255 16.78 11.61 14.76
N GLY A 256 16.67 11.51 16.08
CA GLY A 256 17.06 12.60 16.99
C GLY A 256 16.06 13.76 17.11
N ASP A 257 14.84 13.63 16.55
CA ASP A 257 13.76 14.62 16.75
C ASP A 257 13.51 14.86 18.24
N ARG A 258 13.51 16.13 18.66
CA ARG A 258 13.36 16.60 20.05
C ARG A 258 11.98 17.19 20.33
N GLY A 259 11.00 16.86 19.49
CA GLY A 259 9.65 17.39 19.54
C GLY A 259 9.53 18.80 18.97
N GLY A 260 8.29 19.27 18.86
CA GLY A 260 7.95 20.60 18.37
C GLY A 260 8.28 21.72 19.36
N LEU A 261 7.55 22.83 19.26
CA LEU A 261 7.84 24.02 20.08
C LEU A 261 7.48 23.76 21.56
N PRO A 262 8.36 24.04 22.54
CA PRO A 262 8.18 23.66 23.94
C PRO A 262 6.85 24.07 24.60
N GLN A 263 6.28 25.21 24.20
CA GLN A 263 5.04 25.75 24.79
C GLN A 263 3.79 25.45 23.95
N ARG A 264 3.93 24.86 22.76
CA ARG A 264 2.81 24.70 21.81
C ARG A 264 2.60 23.26 21.36
N SER A 265 3.69 22.53 21.12
CA SER A 265 3.64 21.23 20.45
C SER A 265 4.84 20.35 20.85
N ALA A 266 5.23 20.40 22.12
CA ALA A 266 6.42 19.70 22.63
C ALA A 266 6.35 18.17 22.44
N GLU A 267 5.14 17.61 22.51
CA GLU A 267 4.86 16.18 22.39
C GLU A 267 4.62 15.75 20.93
N THR A 268 4.65 16.67 19.97
CA THR A 268 4.50 16.35 18.55
C THR A 268 5.82 16.31 17.82
N PHE A 269 5.90 15.60 16.69
CA PHE A 269 7.10 15.61 15.85
C PHE A 269 7.50 17.02 15.41
N GLY A 270 8.76 17.41 15.69
CA GLY A 270 9.34 18.69 15.29
C GLY A 270 10.00 18.67 13.92
N THR A 271 10.07 17.49 13.27
CA THR A 271 10.71 17.27 11.97
C THR A 271 9.81 16.58 10.95
N PHE A 272 8.50 16.51 11.22
CA PHE A 272 7.53 15.96 10.28
C PHE A 272 7.58 16.71 8.95
N ALA A 273 7.69 15.94 7.86
CA ALA A 273 7.53 16.41 6.49
C ALA A 273 6.85 15.32 5.67
N LYS A 274 6.09 15.70 4.65
CA LYS A 274 5.50 14.77 3.67
C LYS A 274 5.65 15.27 2.24
N ALA A 275 5.76 14.32 1.31
CA ALA A 275 5.89 14.58 -0.11
C ALA A 275 5.03 13.58 -0.90
N ASP A 276 4.52 14.02 -2.05
CA ASP A 276 3.65 13.21 -2.90
C ASP A 276 4.47 12.16 -3.64
N LEU A 277 3.95 10.94 -3.75
CA LEU A 277 4.61 9.81 -4.40
C LEU A 277 3.94 9.56 -5.76
N HIS A 278 4.59 9.98 -6.85
CA HIS A 278 4.02 9.92 -8.18
C HIS A 278 4.35 8.62 -8.90
N CYS A 279 3.38 8.02 -9.58
CA CYS A 279 3.61 6.90 -10.49
C CYS A 279 2.80 7.12 -11.78
N ALA A 280 3.48 7.35 -12.90
CA ALA A 280 2.83 7.58 -14.19
C ALA A 280 3.33 6.60 -15.24
N ALA A 281 2.42 6.08 -16.06
CA ALA A 281 2.77 5.45 -17.32
C ALA A 281 2.85 6.54 -18.39
N ALA A 282 3.87 6.46 -19.23
CA ALA A 282 4.02 7.35 -20.39
C ALA A 282 4.03 6.51 -21.67
N ASP A 283 3.30 6.95 -22.68
CA ASP A 283 3.33 6.38 -24.02
C ASP A 283 4.43 7.04 -24.89
N GLU A 284 4.67 6.49 -26.08
CA GLU A 284 5.66 7.02 -27.03
C GLU A 284 5.20 8.34 -27.70
N SER A 285 3.90 8.65 -27.64
CA SER A 285 3.28 9.87 -28.15
C SER A 285 3.25 11.04 -27.15
N GLY A 286 3.74 10.84 -25.92
CA GLY A 286 3.75 11.84 -24.85
C GLY A 286 2.48 11.87 -23.96
N GLY A 287 1.51 11.00 -24.21
CA GLY A 287 0.37 10.77 -23.33
C GLY A 287 0.81 10.10 -22.02
N HIS A 288 0.22 10.52 -20.91
CA HIS A 288 0.52 9.96 -19.60
C HIS A 288 -0.75 9.55 -18.85
N PHE A 289 -0.64 8.46 -18.09
CA PHE A 289 -1.69 7.99 -17.19
C PHE A 289 -1.11 7.82 -15.80
N THR A 290 -1.67 8.53 -14.82
CA THR A 290 -1.19 8.52 -13.43
C THR A 290 -1.94 7.47 -12.63
N TYR A 291 -1.18 6.61 -11.94
CA TYR A 291 -1.70 5.67 -10.97
C TYR A 291 -1.56 6.27 -9.57
N THR A 292 -2.68 6.55 -8.94
CA THR A 292 -2.78 7.22 -7.63
C THR A 292 -3.00 6.22 -6.49
N HIS A 293 -3.68 5.11 -6.77
CA HIS A 293 -4.18 4.21 -5.73
C HIS A 293 -3.14 3.18 -5.26
N LEU A 294 -2.31 3.55 -4.29
CA LEU A 294 -1.23 2.70 -3.75
C LEU A 294 -1.75 1.38 -3.14
N GLN A 295 -1.20 0.24 -3.60
CA GLN A 295 -1.63 -1.12 -3.21
C GLN A 295 -0.66 -1.84 -2.28
N ALA A 296 0.62 -1.90 -2.64
CA ALA A 296 1.65 -2.59 -1.85
C ALA A 296 3.03 -1.99 -2.08
N VAL A 297 3.88 -2.04 -1.05
CA VAL A 297 5.17 -1.34 -1.00
C VAL A 297 6.23 -2.21 -0.34
N HIS A 298 7.47 -2.12 -0.81
CA HIS A 298 8.61 -2.83 -0.24
C HIS A 298 9.88 -1.96 -0.29
N TRP A 299 10.64 -1.90 0.80
CA TRP A 299 11.94 -1.24 0.88
C TRP A 299 13.06 -2.28 0.85
N GLU A 300 13.91 -2.23 -0.17
CA GLU A 300 15.09 -3.09 -0.26
C GLU A 300 16.32 -2.34 0.25
N ASN A 301 16.81 -2.79 1.41
CA ASN A 301 17.86 -2.11 2.16
C ASN A 301 19.22 -2.12 1.45
N THR A 302 19.55 -3.17 0.69
CA THR A 302 20.84 -3.31 0.01
C THR A 302 21.01 -2.29 -1.12
N THR A 303 19.94 -2.04 -1.86
CA THR A 303 19.95 -1.10 -2.99
C THR A 303 19.44 0.29 -2.61
N GLU A 304 18.97 0.46 -1.37
CA GLU A 304 18.28 1.67 -0.87
C GLU A 304 17.18 2.15 -1.83
N ARG A 305 16.26 1.23 -2.14
CA ARG A 305 15.17 1.49 -3.10
C ARG A 305 13.81 1.11 -2.56
N LEU A 306 12.84 1.96 -2.89
CA LEU A 306 11.44 1.75 -2.62
C LEU A 306 10.75 1.21 -3.88
N PHE A 307 10.18 0.02 -3.79
CA PHE A 307 9.31 -0.55 -4.80
C PHE A 307 7.86 -0.31 -4.38
N ALA A 308 7.03 0.18 -5.28
CA ALA A 308 5.63 0.44 -4.99
C ALA A 308 4.75 0.02 -6.17
N SER A 309 3.70 -0.74 -5.85
CA SER A 309 2.65 -1.12 -6.78
C SER A 309 1.45 -0.20 -6.58
N PHE A 310 0.96 0.36 -7.67
CA PHE A 310 -0.20 1.24 -7.71
C PHE A 310 -1.29 0.59 -8.54
N GLY A 311 -2.53 0.77 -8.12
CA GLY A 311 -3.73 0.42 -8.85
C GLY A 311 -4.33 1.64 -9.54
N THR A 312 -5.27 1.39 -10.42
CA THR A 312 -6.20 2.41 -10.92
C THR A 312 -7.19 2.82 -9.82
N GLU A 313 -7.77 4.01 -9.96
CA GLU A 313 -8.88 4.46 -9.11
C GLU A 313 -10.07 3.49 -9.15
N ARG A 314 -10.94 3.53 -8.13
CA ARG A 314 -12.08 2.61 -8.00
C ARG A 314 -13.07 2.67 -9.16
N TRP A 315 -13.24 3.84 -9.76
CA TRP A 315 -14.13 4.06 -10.90
C TRP A 315 -13.48 3.66 -12.24
N ALA A 316 -12.15 3.53 -12.28
CA ALA A 316 -11.41 3.22 -13.49
C ALA A 316 -11.26 1.70 -13.71
N PRO A 317 -11.08 1.24 -14.98
CA PRO A 317 -10.82 -0.17 -15.26
C PRO A 317 -9.59 -0.67 -14.50
N VAL A 318 -9.70 -1.84 -13.88
CA VAL A 318 -8.62 -2.43 -13.08
C VAL A 318 -7.32 -2.47 -13.87
N GLY A 319 -6.29 -1.85 -13.34
CA GLY A 319 -4.92 -1.95 -13.83
C GLY A 319 -3.93 -1.73 -12.70
N SER A 320 -2.70 -2.19 -12.89
CA SER A 320 -1.60 -1.98 -11.95
C SER A 320 -0.35 -1.45 -12.63
N ALA A 321 0.43 -0.67 -11.90
CA ALA A 321 1.75 -0.19 -12.28
C ALA A 321 2.77 -0.48 -11.17
N LEU A 322 4.00 -0.82 -11.53
CA LEU A 322 5.13 -0.92 -10.61
C LEU A 322 6.07 0.26 -10.84
N CYS A 323 6.25 1.09 -9.82
CA CYS A 323 7.22 2.16 -9.79
C CYS A 323 8.35 1.85 -8.79
N VAL A 324 9.55 2.33 -9.08
CA VAL A 324 10.74 2.18 -8.25
C VAL A 324 11.30 3.55 -7.96
N TYR A 325 11.70 3.83 -6.72
CA TYR A 325 12.24 5.11 -6.30
C TYR A 325 13.57 4.88 -5.60
N SER A 326 14.59 5.66 -5.95
CA SER A 326 15.86 5.60 -5.22
C SER A 326 15.79 6.47 -3.97
N LYS A 327 16.62 6.16 -2.97
CA LYS A 327 16.84 7.06 -1.82
C LYS A 327 17.21 8.48 -2.25
N HIS A 328 17.99 8.60 -3.33
CA HIS A 328 18.38 9.90 -3.88
C HIS A 328 17.17 10.72 -4.35
N ASP A 329 16.25 10.12 -5.13
CA ASP A 329 15.04 10.81 -5.60
C ASP A 329 14.13 11.23 -4.43
N ILE A 330 14.07 10.39 -3.38
CA ILE A 330 13.35 10.71 -2.14
C ILE A 330 13.99 11.92 -1.45
N GLU A 331 15.31 11.90 -1.23
CA GLU A 331 16.05 12.98 -0.59
C GLU A 331 16.00 14.29 -1.39
N GLU A 332 16.03 14.22 -2.72
CA GLU A 332 15.87 15.37 -3.62
C GLU A 332 14.52 16.07 -3.39
N ALA A 333 13.42 15.31 -3.33
CA ALA A 333 12.10 15.87 -3.06
C ALA A 333 12.02 16.53 -1.66
N PHE A 334 12.58 15.90 -0.64
CA PHE A 334 12.55 16.44 0.74
C PHE A 334 13.51 17.60 1.00
N SER A 335 14.59 17.70 0.22
CA SER A 335 15.53 18.82 0.23
C SER A 335 15.10 19.97 -0.69
N GLY A 336 14.20 19.71 -1.62
CA GLY A 336 13.60 20.69 -2.52
C GLY A 336 12.66 21.71 -1.84
N PRO A 337 12.01 22.57 -2.63
CA PRO A 337 11.16 23.66 -2.14
C PRO A 337 10.00 23.18 -1.25
N LEU A 338 9.63 24.05 -0.32
CA LEU A 338 8.61 23.85 0.70
C LEU A 338 7.27 24.37 0.19
N LEU A 339 6.18 23.71 0.56
CA LEU A 339 4.83 24.15 0.22
C LEU A 339 4.06 24.50 1.50
N GLN A 340 3.55 25.73 1.57
CA GLN A 340 2.73 26.16 2.70
C GLN A 340 1.37 25.46 2.63
N SER A 341 0.84 25.06 3.79
CA SER A 341 -0.53 24.52 3.83
C SER A 341 -1.53 25.65 3.57
N ILE A 342 -2.46 25.42 2.64
CA ILE A 342 -3.47 26.41 2.23
C ILE A 342 -4.34 26.78 3.45
N ILE A 343 -4.49 28.09 3.70
CA ILE A 343 -5.43 28.60 4.71
C ILE A 343 -6.84 28.46 4.13
N PRO A 344 -7.80 27.84 4.85
CA PRO A 344 -9.18 27.73 4.37
C PRO A 344 -9.73 29.11 4.01
N GLY A 345 -10.16 29.31 2.75
CA GLY A 345 -10.73 30.57 2.26
C GLY A 345 -9.77 31.48 1.47
N SER A 346 -8.50 31.10 1.29
CA SER A 346 -7.59 31.79 0.35
C SER A 346 -7.73 31.23 -1.06
N ASN A 347 -7.99 32.10 -2.05
CA ASN A 347 -8.02 31.76 -3.49
C ASN A 347 -6.62 31.80 -4.14
N GLN A 348 -5.54 31.92 -3.36
CA GLN A 348 -4.18 31.92 -3.91
C GLN A 348 -3.64 30.49 -4.04
N ASP A 349 -3.13 30.17 -5.23
CA ASP A 349 -2.35 28.97 -5.45
C ASP A 349 -1.14 28.96 -4.49
N PRO A 350 -0.84 27.81 -3.83
CA PRO A 350 0.23 27.75 -2.87
C PRO A 350 1.58 28.00 -3.55
N THR A 351 2.28 29.05 -3.11
CA THR A 351 3.57 29.43 -3.68
C THR A 351 4.71 28.56 -3.10
N PRO A 352 5.66 28.09 -3.93
CA PRO A 352 6.83 27.36 -3.44
C PRO A 352 7.80 28.29 -2.68
N PHE A 353 8.27 27.83 -1.51
CA PHE A 353 9.27 28.53 -0.70
C PHE A 353 10.64 27.83 -0.76
N PRO A 354 11.76 28.56 -0.84
CA PRO A 354 13.08 27.93 -0.84
C PRO A 354 13.36 27.22 0.49
N ASN A 355 13.90 26.00 0.40
CA ASN A 355 14.24 25.22 1.58
C ASN A 355 15.56 25.68 2.19
N SER A 356 15.46 26.47 3.25
CA SER A 356 16.64 26.99 3.96
C SER A 356 17.34 25.95 4.85
N PHE A 357 16.83 24.71 4.97
CA PHE A 357 17.44 23.67 5.80
C PHE A 357 17.37 22.25 5.18
N PRO A 358 18.00 22.03 4.01
CA PRO A 358 17.87 20.78 3.25
C PRO A 358 18.43 19.55 3.98
N ASN A 359 19.51 19.70 4.76
CA ASN A 359 20.18 18.62 5.51
C ASN A 359 19.66 18.45 6.96
N ILE A 360 18.41 18.83 7.22
CA ILE A 360 17.78 18.83 8.56
C ILE A 360 17.99 17.50 9.32
N CYS A 361 17.73 16.34 8.70
CA CYS A 361 17.82 15.06 9.42
C CYS A 361 19.26 14.66 9.76
N GLN A 362 20.22 14.93 8.88
CA GLN A 362 21.64 14.73 9.18
C GLN A 362 22.09 15.57 10.38
N ARG A 363 21.61 16.82 10.48
CA ARG A 363 21.93 17.72 11.61
C ARG A 363 21.22 17.30 12.89
N PHE A 364 19.95 16.90 12.83
CA PHE A 364 19.19 16.43 13.99
C PHE A 364 19.72 15.12 14.57
N ASN A 365 20.20 14.22 13.71
CA ASN A 365 20.85 12.98 14.12
C ASN A 365 22.32 13.18 14.55
N SER A 366 22.85 14.41 14.50
CA SER A 366 24.21 14.73 14.92
C SER A 366 24.31 15.11 16.39
N ASN A 367 25.48 14.90 16.99
CA ASN A 367 25.75 15.30 18.37
C ASN A 367 25.98 16.81 18.56
N ASN A 368 25.97 17.61 17.48
CA ASN A 368 26.35 19.03 17.50
C ASN A 368 25.27 19.94 16.86
N LEU A 369 24.00 19.69 17.19
CA LEU A 369 22.85 20.50 16.78
C LEU A 369 22.72 21.74 17.68
N THR A 370 22.78 22.93 17.08
CA THR A 370 22.66 24.21 17.81
C THR A 370 21.20 24.54 18.14
N SER A 371 20.96 25.38 19.15
CA SER A 371 19.61 25.85 19.52
C SER A 371 18.93 26.62 18.37
N LYS A 372 19.70 27.35 17.56
CA LYS A 372 19.20 28.08 16.38
C LYS A 372 18.70 27.10 15.30
N GLU A 373 19.47 26.04 15.01
CA GLU A 373 19.07 25.00 14.06
C GLU A 373 17.84 24.22 14.55
N LEU A 374 17.79 23.90 15.85
CA LEU A 374 16.64 23.23 16.45
C LEU A 374 15.36 24.07 16.30
N ALA A 375 15.42 25.36 16.62
CA ALA A 375 14.29 26.28 16.46
C ALA A 375 13.88 26.42 14.98
N LYS A 376 14.84 26.49 14.07
CA LYS A 376 14.60 26.54 12.62
C LYS A 376 13.90 25.28 12.11
N GLY A 377 14.36 24.09 12.49
CA GLY A 377 13.74 22.82 12.10
C GLY A 377 12.29 22.71 12.57
N ARG A 378 12.03 23.06 13.84
CA ARG A 378 10.67 23.08 14.42
C ARG A 378 9.72 24.01 13.66
N ARG A 379 10.20 25.21 13.29
CA ARG A 379 9.40 26.17 12.52
C ARG A 379 9.09 25.66 11.11
N ILE A 380 10.07 25.06 10.43
CA ILE A 380 9.87 24.48 9.10
C ILE A 380 8.81 23.38 9.14
N SER A 381 8.89 22.44 10.10
CA SER A 381 7.90 21.36 10.21
C SER A 381 6.49 21.86 10.52
N LEU A 382 6.38 22.90 11.35
CA LEU A 382 5.09 23.50 11.72
C LEU A 382 4.45 24.29 10.56
N THR A 383 5.23 25.06 9.81
CA THR A 383 4.71 25.93 8.73
C THR A 383 4.60 25.20 7.39
N PHE A 384 5.51 24.27 7.12
CA PHE A 384 5.65 23.59 5.82
C PHE A 384 5.72 22.07 5.98
N PRO A 385 4.61 21.41 6.38
CA PRO A 385 4.56 19.96 6.42
C PRO A 385 4.70 19.35 5.02
N ASN A 386 4.22 20.03 3.96
CA ASN A 386 4.27 19.53 2.59
C ASN A 386 5.54 19.97 1.85
N ARG A 387 6.01 19.13 0.94
CA ARG A 387 7.05 19.45 -0.05
C ARG A 387 6.39 19.78 -1.39
N ASN A 388 6.95 20.74 -2.11
CA ASN A 388 6.41 21.16 -3.40
C ASN A 388 6.66 20.11 -4.49
N ASN A 389 7.89 19.59 -4.53
CA ASN A 389 8.28 18.63 -5.56
C ASN A 389 7.81 17.23 -5.17
N PRO A 390 7.10 16.51 -6.05
CA PRO A 390 6.76 15.12 -5.82
C PRO A 390 8.00 14.23 -5.96
N ILE A 391 7.98 13.09 -5.29
CA ILE A 391 8.94 12.01 -5.44
C ILE A 391 8.63 11.31 -6.78
N GLN A 392 9.53 11.51 -7.74
CA GLN A 392 9.42 10.94 -9.08
C GLN A 392 10.02 9.53 -9.14
N PRO A 393 9.44 8.59 -9.89
CA PRO A 393 10.00 7.27 -10.03
C PRO A 393 11.31 7.35 -10.83
N MET A 394 12.18 6.37 -10.59
CA MET A 394 13.32 6.10 -11.43
C MET A 394 12.84 6.00 -12.88
N TYR A 395 13.58 6.61 -13.81
CA TYR A 395 13.24 6.70 -15.24
C TYR A 395 11.99 7.55 -15.56
N LYS A 396 11.45 8.31 -14.59
CA LYS A 396 10.29 9.21 -14.72
C LYS A 396 9.00 8.53 -15.21
N LYS A 397 8.93 7.20 -15.15
CA LYS A 397 7.75 6.41 -15.51
C LYS A 397 7.68 5.09 -14.74
N ALA A 398 6.51 4.48 -14.75
CA ALA A 398 6.30 3.12 -14.27
C ALA A 398 7.21 2.15 -15.03
N LEU A 399 7.84 1.25 -14.28
CA LEU A 399 8.75 0.24 -14.80
C LEU A 399 7.98 -0.80 -15.63
N ILE A 400 6.83 -1.22 -15.13
CA ILE A 400 5.87 -2.07 -15.84
C ILE A 400 4.45 -1.67 -15.51
N VAL A 401 3.54 -1.92 -16.45
CA VAL A 401 2.10 -1.74 -16.28
C VAL A 401 1.36 -2.98 -16.77
N GLN A 402 0.23 -3.29 -16.16
CA GLN A 402 -0.62 -4.41 -16.55
C GLN A 402 -2.09 -4.11 -16.32
N THR A 403 -2.90 -4.23 -17.37
CA THR A 403 -4.36 -4.07 -17.30
C THR A 403 -5.02 -5.37 -16.85
N GLY A 404 -6.20 -5.26 -16.23
CA GLY A 404 -7.00 -6.38 -15.72
C GLY A 404 -6.44 -7.09 -14.49
N VAL A 405 -5.37 -6.57 -13.88
CA VAL A 405 -4.70 -7.19 -12.73
C VAL A 405 -4.49 -6.17 -11.62
N ALA A 406 -4.72 -6.61 -10.38
CA ALA A 406 -4.47 -5.86 -9.15
C ALA A 406 -3.31 -6.53 -8.38
N TRP A 407 -2.13 -5.91 -8.39
CA TRP A 407 -1.01 -6.32 -7.56
C TRP A 407 -1.17 -5.74 -6.16
N ILE A 408 -1.50 -6.61 -5.20
CA ILE A 408 -1.77 -6.25 -3.80
C ILE A 408 -0.70 -6.79 -2.83
N HIS A 409 0.26 -7.55 -3.34
CA HIS A 409 1.41 -8.06 -2.60
C HIS A 409 2.69 -7.74 -3.34
N LEU A 410 3.74 -7.38 -2.61
CA LEU A 410 5.03 -7.00 -3.19
C LEU A 410 6.17 -7.40 -2.26
N GLN A 411 7.16 -8.10 -2.80
CA GLN A 411 8.44 -8.36 -2.14
C GLN A 411 9.55 -8.21 -3.16
N ALA A 412 10.67 -7.61 -2.79
CA ALA A 412 11.85 -7.53 -3.63
C ALA A 412 13.08 -8.02 -2.86
N TYR A 413 14.12 -8.42 -3.57
CA TYR A 413 15.44 -8.67 -2.98
C TYR A 413 16.52 -8.53 -4.04
N ASN A 414 17.69 -8.05 -3.62
CA ASN A 414 18.85 -7.95 -4.48
C ASN A 414 19.64 -9.26 -4.49
N LEU A 415 20.05 -9.72 -5.67
CA LEU A 415 20.94 -10.86 -5.83
C LEU A 415 22.39 -10.38 -5.95
N PRO A 416 23.29 -10.79 -5.03
CA PRO A 416 24.70 -10.42 -5.15
C PRO A 416 25.29 -11.04 -6.41
N SER A 417 26.43 -10.53 -6.84
CA SER A 417 27.13 -11.09 -7.98
C SER A 417 27.70 -12.46 -7.67
N LEU A 418 27.51 -13.41 -8.60
CA LEU A 418 28.19 -14.70 -8.53
C LEU A 418 29.62 -14.56 -9.08
N PRO A 419 30.65 -15.01 -8.35
CA PRO A 419 31.98 -15.17 -8.92
C PRO A 419 31.96 -16.13 -10.12
N THR A 420 32.61 -15.80 -11.23
CA THR A 420 32.64 -16.65 -12.43
C THR A 420 34.05 -16.89 -12.94
N HIS A 421 34.21 -17.95 -13.74
CA HIS A 421 35.45 -18.34 -14.44
C HIS A 421 36.01 -17.23 -15.35
N TYR A 422 35.18 -16.27 -15.78
CA TYR A 422 35.53 -15.31 -16.84
C TYR A 422 35.60 -13.84 -16.41
N GLN A 423 35.19 -13.46 -15.19
CA GLN A 423 34.86 -12.03 -14.93
C GLN A 423 35.45 -11.50 -13.63
N TYR A 424 36.42 -10.58 -13.78
CA TYR A 424 36.96 -9.72 -12.73
C TYR A 424 36.32 -8.32 -12.69
N SER A 425 35.30 -8.04 -13.51
CA SER A 425 34.81 -6.67 -13.69
C SER A 425 33.29 -6.56 -13.80
N ASN A 426 32.74 -5.82 -12.83
CA ASN A 426 31.42 -5.23 -12.67
C ASN A 426 30.17 -6.05 -13.07
N PRO A 427 29.53 -6.72 -12.10
CA PRO A 427 28.33 -7.52 -12.31
C PRO A 427 27.08 -6.64 -12.35
N ALA A 428 26.23 -6.81 -13.37
CA ALA A 428 24.90 -6.19 -13.42
C ALA A 428 24.12 -6.39 -12.09
N HIS A 429 23.58 -5.30 -11.55
CA HIS A 429 22.71 -5.36 -10.37
C HIS A 429 21.43 -6.09 -10.77
N THR A 430 21.11 -7.15 -10.06
CA THR A 430 19.95 -7.99 -10.36
C THR A 430 18.99 -7.95 -9.18
N THR A 431 17.85 -7.29 -9.37
CA THR A 431 16.79 -7.30 -8.38
C THR A 431 15.70 -8.27 -8.80
N VAL A 432 15.26 -9.13 -7.89
CA VAL A 432 14.13 -10.02 -8.11
C VAL A 432 12.93 -9.45 -7.39
N VAL A 433 11.79 -9.37 -8.08
CA VAL A 433 10.55 -8.82 -7.55
C VAL A 433 9.44 -9.86 -7.67
N TRP A 434 8.74 -10.11 -6.57
CA TRP A 434 7.52 -10.89 -6.52
C TRP A 434 6.31 -9.95 -6.42
N LEU A 435 5.44 -9.99 -7.43
CA LEU A 435 4.17 -9.28 -7.46
C LEU A 435 3.05 -10.27 -7.24
N GLY A 436 2.17 -10.02 -6.27
CA GLY A 436 1.07 -10.92 -5.97
C GLY A 436 -0.30 -10.30 -6.18
N THR A 437 -1.20 -11.10 -6.72
CA THR A 437 -2.64 -10.86 -6.73
C THR A 437 -3.28 -11.58 -5.53
N LYS A 438 -4.61 -11.63 -5.47
CA LYS A 438 -5.30 -12.46 -4.48
C LYS A 438 -5.01 -13.95 -4.61
N VAL A 439 -4.70 -14.47 -5.81
CA VAL A 439 -4.68 -15.92 -6.10
C VAL A 439 -3.38 -16.40 -6.74
N GLY A 440 -2.41 -15.51 -6.99
CA GLY A 440 -1.18 -15.90 -7.66
C GLY A 440 -0.07 -14.88 -7.51
N LEU A 441 1.16 -15.35 -7.70
CA LEU A 441 2.40 -14.59 -7.61
C LEU A 441 3.14 -14.62 -8.94
N THR A 442 3.60 -13.48 -9.40
CA THR A 442 4.43 -13.31 -10.61
C THR A 442 5.84 -12.92 -10.18
N LYS A 443 6.84 -13.70 -10.59
CA LYS A 443 8.26 -13.41 -10.35
C LYS A 443 8.86 -12.66 -11.53
N LEU A 444 9.54 -11.56 -11.22
CA LEU A 444 10.25 -10.73 -12.18
C LEU A 444 11.72 -10.64 -11.80
N ALA A 445 12.59 -10.51 -12.81
CA ALA A 445 13.96 -10.10 -12.65
C ALA A 445 14.19 -8.77 -13.36
N ILE A 446 14.87 -7.86 -12.68
CA ILE A 446 15.24 -6.54 -13.16
C ILE A 446 16.77 -6.52 -13.27
N TYR A 447 17.26 -6.33 -14.49
CA TYR A 447 18.69 -6.22 -14.78
C TYR A 447 19.05 -4.77 -15.06
N GLU A 448 19.88 -4.22 -14.20
CA GLU A 448 20.30 -2.82 -14.29
C GLU A 448 21.77 -2.70 -14.68
N ASP A 449 22.05 -1.68 -15.48
CA ASP A 449 23.41 -1.30 -15.83
C ASP A 449 24.03 -0.46 -14.70
N PRO A 450 25.07 -0.97 -14.01
CA PRO A 450 25.72 -0.21 -12.94
C PRO A 450 26.37 1.07 -13.44
N LYS A 451 26.83 1.14 -14.71
CA LYS A 451 27.40 2.36 -15.29
C LYS A 451 26.34 3.41 -15.57
N ALA A 452 25.14 2.98 -15.99
CA ALA A 452 24.03 3.91 -16.19
C ALA A 452 23.58 4.52 -14.86
N ILE A 453 23.53 3.72 -13.80
CA ILE A 453 23.22 4.20 -12.45
C ILE A 453 24.27 5.24 -11.98
N GLN A 454 25.55 4.93 -12.13
CA GLN A 454 26.62 5.83 -11.68
C GLN A 454 26.65 7.16 -12.44
N ASN A 455 26.33 7.14 -13.73
CA ASN A 455 26.29 8.33 -14.58
C ASN A 455 24.92 9.05 -14.55
N GLN A 456 23.98 8.63 -13.69
CA GLN A 456 22.59 9.10 -13.68
C GLN A 456 21.91 9.04 -15.06
N ALA A 457 22.37 8.13 -15.92
CA ALA A 457 21.81 7.97 -17.24
C ALA A 457 20.44 7.29 -17.12
N MET A 458 19.39 7.94 -17.62
CA MET A 458 18.01 7.44 -17.64
C MET A 458 17.79 6.29 -18.64
N ARG A 459 18.65 5.27 -18.62
CA ARG A 459 18.45 4.07 -19.43
C ARG A 459 17.52 3.11 -18.69
N PRO A 460 16.35 2.78 -19.26
CA PRO A 460 15.44 1.83 -18.62
C PRO A 460 16.11 0.45 -18.52
N PRO A 461 15.88 -0.29 -17.43
CA PRO A 461 16.49 -1.59 -17.22
C PRO A 461 15.75 -2.67 -18.00
N VAL A 462 16.38 -3.84 -18.16
CA VAL A 462 15.72 -5.00 -18.75
C VAL A 462 14.88 -5.69 -17.68
N VAL A 463 13.58 -5.82 -17.92
CA VAL A 463 12.63 -6.46 -17.00
C VAL A 463 12.11 -7.75 -17.60
N CYS A 464 12.38 -8.87 -16.94
CA CYS A 464 12.02 -10.20 -17.40
C CYS A 464 11.02 -10.85 -16.45
N LYS A 465 9.92 -11.35 -17.00
CA LYS A 465 8.98 -12.22 -16.27
C LYS A 465 9.54 -13.64 -16.28
N LEU A 466 9.83 -14.18 -15.10
CA LEU A 466 10.45 -15.50 -14.94
C LEU A 466 9.40 -16.61 -14.88
N ASN A 467 8.55 -16.59 -13.87
CA ASN A 467 7.47 -17.57 -13.68
C ASN A 467 6.24 -16.95 -13.01
N GLU A 468 5.13 -17.67 -13.10
CA GLU A 468 3.90 -17.40 -12.36
C GLU A 468 3.51 -18.60 -11.54
N LEU A 469 3.23 -18.36 -10.27
CA LEU A 469 2.82 -19.34 -9.28
C LEU A 469 1.36 -19.07 -8.93
N LEU A 470 0.45 -19.95 -9.32
CA LEU A 470 -0.95 -19.89 -8.91
C LEU A 470 -1.14 -20.63 -7.59
N LEU A 471 -1.82 -19.99 -6.64
CA LEU A 471 -2.11 -20.53 -5.32
C LEU A 471 -3.60 -20.90 -5.25
N GLY A 472 -3.83 -22.20 -5.14
CA GLY A 472 -5.15 -22.82 -5.13
C GLY A 472 -5.06 -24.26 -5.59
N ARG A 473 -6.03 -25.10 -5.25
CA ARG A 473 -6.10 -26.44 -5.84
C ARG A 473 -6.16 -26.29 -7.36
N SER A 474 -5.16 -26.80 -8.07
CA SER A 474 -5.41 -27.30 -9.43
C SER A 474 -6.64 -28.19 -9.34
N LEU A 475 -7.65 -27.92 -10.18
CA LEU A 475 -8.71 -28.86 -10.43
C LEU A 475 -8.08 -30.26 -10.53
N ASP A 476 -8.66 -31.22 -9.83
CA ASP A 476 -8.58 -32.62 -10.22
C ASP A 476 -9.12 -32.71 -11.66
N LEU A 477 -8.25 -32.48 -12.64
CA LEU A 477 -8.53 -32.75 -14.05
C LEU A 477 -8.43 -34.26 -14.36
N LEU A 478 -8.42 -35.11 -13.33
CA LEU A 478 -8.52 -36.56 -13.45
C LEU A 478 -9.30 -37.15 -12.26
N SER A 479 -10.62 -36.97 -12.17
CA SER A 479 -11.55 -38.03 -11.70
C SER A 479 -13.03 -37.62 -11.63
N ARG A 480 -13.69 -37.50 -12.79
CA ARG A 480 -15.00 -38.16 -13.02
C ARG A 480 -15.44 -37.87 -14.46
N SER A 481 -15.24 -38.83 -15.34
CA SER A 481 -16.17 -38.97 -16.46
C SER A 481 -17.51 -39.40 -15.84
N GLU A 482 -18.32 -38.45 -15.39
CA GLU A 482 -19.76 -38.69 -15.34
C GLU A 482 -20.26 -38.62 -16.77
N SER A 483 -20.15 -39.76 -17.43
CA SER A 483 -20.92 -40.09 -18.61
C SER A 483 -22.39 -39.87 -18.28
N PHE A 484 -22.91 -38.73 -18.75
CA PHE A 484 -24.33 -38.50 -18.98
C PHE A 484 -24.85 -39.63 -19.87
N THR A 485 -25.36 -40.69 -19.25
CA THR A 485 -26.16 -41.69 -19.93
C THR A 485 -27.61 -41.27 -19.78
N ASN A 486 -28.19 -40.92 -20.93
CA ASN A 486 -29.58 -40.56 -21.10
C ASN A 486 -30.51 -41.53 -20.36
N GLY A 487 -31.41 -40.96 -19.56
CA GLY A 487 -32.49 -41.70 -18.94
C GLY A 487 -33.39 -42.36 -19.99
N LYS A 488 -33.56 -43.68 -19.86
CA LYS A 488 -34.75 -44.39 -20.29
C LYS A 488 -35.05 -45.51 -19.29
N GLY A 489 -36.20 -45.40 -18.63
CA GLY A 489 -37.04 -46.53 -18.22
C GLY A 489 -36.66 -47.30 -16.95
N SER A 490 -37.50 -47.15 -15.91
CA SER A 490 -37.80 -48.19 -14.90
C SER A 490 -38.04 -49.58 -15.53
N PRO A 491 -37.95 -50.73 -14.82
CA PRO A 491 -38.62 -50.95 -13.51
C PRO A 491 -37.95 -51.89 -12.47
N ILE A 492 -38.32 -51.64 -11.20
CA ILE A 492 -38.80 -52.58 -10.14
C ILE A 492 -38.01 -53.88 -9.82
N GLY A 493 -37.65 -54.05 -8.53
CA GLY A 493 -37.41 -55.33 -7.84
C GLY A 493 -36.34 -55.22 -6.73
N ALA A 494 -36.67 -54.92 -5.47
CA ALA A 494 -37.11 -55.84 -4.41
C ALA A 494 -36.00 -56.71 -3.76
N GLN A 495 -35.96 -56.67 -2.41
CA GLN A 495 -35.49 -57.71 -1.45
C GLN A 495 -33.97 -57.85 -1.20
N THR A 496 -33.44 -57.33 -0.08
CA THR A 496 -33.29 -57.89 1.30
C THR A 496 -31.89 -58.50 1.61
N PRO A 497 -31.48 -58.57 2.90
CA PRO A 497 -30.10 -58.37 3.35
C PRO A 497 -29.35 -59.66 3.68
N GLY A 498 -28.02 -59.61 3.65
CA GLY A 498 -27.14 -60.74 4.01
C GLY A 498 -25.98 -60.29 4.90
N ILE A 499 -26.02 -60.76 6.15
CA ILE A 499 -25.04 -60.55 7.23
C ILE A 499 -24.02 -61.70 7.23
N LYS A 500 -22.81 -61.44 7.79
CA LYS A 500 -21.84 -62.36 8.45
C LYS A 500 -20.66 -62.80 7.57
N HIS A 501 -19.40 -62.91 8.02
CA HIS A 501 -18.79 -62.96 9.37
C HIS A 501 -17.24 -62.79 9.25
N THR A 502 -16.60 -62.06 10.19
CA THR A 502 -15.33 -62.33 10.97
C THR A 502 -14.08 -62.93 10.27
N GLN A 503 -12.80 -62.60 10.59
CA GLN A 503 -12.16 -62.25 11.87
C GLN A 503 -10.65 -61.86 11.70
N ASN A 504 -10.09 -61.25 12.77
CA ASN A 504 -8.68 -61.09 13.22
C ASN A 504 -7.94 -59.79 12.81
N ALA A 505 -7.84 -58.78 13.71
CA ALA A 505 -6.94 -58.59 14.88
C ALA A 505 -5.50 -58.20 14.45
N ASP A 506 -4.78 -57.19 14.95
CA ASP A 506 -4.78 -56.30 16.13
C ASP A 506 -3.88 -55.10 15.71
N SER A 507 -4.04 -53.84 16.12
CA SER A 507 -3.59 -53.33 17.43
C SER A 507 -4.07 -51.88 17.69
N ASP A 508 -4.41 -51.64 18.96
CA ASP A 508 -4.94 -50.41 19.55
C ASP A 508 -3.96 -49.21 19.56
N SER A 509 -4.50 -48.01 19.26
CA SER A 509 -4.06 -46.76 19.90
C SER A 509 -5.28 -45.94 20.33
N LEU A 510 -5.46 -45.84 21.65
CA LEU A 510 -6.54 -45.14 22.34
C LEU A 510 -6.54 -43.63 22.01
N ILE A 511 -7.53 -43.19 21.22
CA ILE A 511 -7.82 -41.76 21.04
C ILE A 511 -8.75 -41.31 22.18
N LEU A 512 -8.21 -40.50 23.09
CA LEU A 512 -8.99 -39.77 24.09
C LEU A 512 -9.95 -38.79 23.39
N ARG A 513 -11.24 -39.15 23.34
CA ARG A 513 -12.32 -38.25 22.90
C ARG A 513 -12.68 -37.28 24.03
N TYR A 514 -12.20 -36.05 23.92
CA TYR A 514 -12.79 -34.92 24.64
C TYR A 514 -14.05 -34.47 23.88
N ILE A 515 -15.20 -34.42 24.57
CA ILE A 515 -16.48 -33.95 24.01
C ILE A 515 -16.79 -32.57 24.64
N PRO A 516 -16.59 -31.45 23.92
CA PRO A 516 -17.23 -30.19 24.28
C PRO A 516 -18.68 -30.17 23.79
N ARG A 517 -19.57 -29.65 24.63
CA ARG A 517 -21.00 -29.47 24.34
C ARG A 517 -21.24 -28.51 23.16
N ALA A 518 -22.34 -28.77 22.46
CA ALA A 518 -22.78 -28.14 21.23
C ALA A 518 -22.78 -26.59 21.29
N SER A 519 -21.97 -25.97 20.43
CA SER A 519 -22.19 -24.61 19.94
C SER A 519 -22.63 -24.70 18.48
N ARG A 520 -23.50 -23.77 18.07
CA ARG A 520 -24.21 -23.66 16.77
C ARG A 520 -23.42 -24.25 15.59
N ARG A 521 -24.04 -25.18 14.85
CA ARG A 521 -23.60 -25.57 13.51
C ARG A 521 -23.62 -24.33 12.61
N VAL A 522 -22.47 -23.74 12.37
CA VAL A 522 -22.23 -22.97 11.14
C VAL A 522 -22.29 -24.00 10.01
N ASP A 523 -23.07 -23.72 8.97
CA ASP A 523 -23.16 -24.61 7.82
C ASP A 523 -21.83 -24.57 7.04
N HIS A 524 -20.94 -25.51 7.38
CA HIS A 524 -19.60 -25.63 6.78
C HIS A 524 -19.61 -25.99 5.29
N SER A 525 -20.79 -26.23 4.68
CA SER A 525 -20.89 -26.51 3.25
C SER A 525 -20.68 -25.28 2.37
N LEU A 526 -21.03 -24.07 2.84
CA LEU A 526 -20.94 -22.82 2.07
C LEU A 526 -19.55 -22.16 2.09
N ILE A 527 -18.71 -22.48 3.08
CA ILE A 527 -17.34 -21.94 3.21
C ILE A 527 -16.35 -22.66 2.27
N ARG A 528 -16.71 -23.86 1.79
CA ARG A 528 -15.83 -24.71 0.99
C ARG A 528 -15.57 -24.18 -0.43
N ASP A 529 -16.45 -23.31 -0.94
CA ASP A 529 -16.47 -22.86 -2.33
C ASP A 529 -15.81 -21.49 -2.59
N GLN A 530 -15.36 -20.76 -1.56
CA GLN A 530 -14.60 -19.53 -1.82
C GLN A 530 -13.20 -19.85 -2.39
N PRO A 531 -12.67 -19.04 -3.31
CA PRO A 531 -11.28 -19.16 -3.74
C PRO A 531 -10.35 -18.83 -2.57
N GLU A 532 -9.27 -19.60 -2.42
CA GLU A 532 -8.22 -19.32 -1.44
C GLU A 532 -7.51 -18.01 -1.79
N GLU A 533 -7.29 -17.13 -0.81
CA GLU A 533 -6.70 -15.81 -1.02
C GLU A 533 -5.37 -15.65 -0.28
N ILE A 534 -4.37 -15.09 -0.95
CA ILE A 534 -3.09 -14.68 -0.36
C ILE A 534 -3.32 -13.50 0.58
N ARG A 535 -2.86 -13.63 1.82
CA ARG A 535 -2.92 -12.61 2.87
C ARG A 535 -1.60 -11.87 3.06
N GLN A 536 -0.48 -12.59 3.00
CA GLN A 536 0.84 -12.01 3.19
C GLN A 536 1.91 -12.89 2.55
N ILE A 537 2.97 -12.28 2.03
CA ILE A 537 4.16 -12.96 1.50
C ILE A 537 5.42 -12.39 2.16
N GLY A 538 6.46 -13.22 2.28
CA GLY A 538 7.76 -12.80 2.80
C GLY A 538 8.89 -13.63 2.23
N VAL A 539 10.00 -12.99 1.86
CA VAL A 539 11.20 -13.67 1.36
C VAL A 539 12.21 -13.80 2.48
N TYR A 540 12.65 -15.03 2.74
CA TYR A 540 13.69 -15.37 3.69
C TYR A 540 14.63 -16.35 3.02
N PHE A 541 15.72 -15.83 2.47
CA PHE A 541 16.62 -16.57 1.61
C PHE A 541 17.03 -17.93 2.22
N PRO A 542 16.92 -19.06 1.48
CA PRO A 542 16.59 -19.19 0.06
C PRO A 542 15.09 -19.50 -0.23
N ARG A 543 14.16 -19.08 0.63
CA ARG A 543 12.74 -19.46 0.60
C ARG A 543 11.82 -18.25 0.46
N ILE A 544 10.66 -18.46 -0.16
CA ILE A 544 9.51 -17.57 -0.07
C ILE A 544 8.44 -18.22 0.80
N PHE A 545 7.94 -17.48 1.77
CA PHE A 545 6.82 -17.84 2.62
C PHE A 545 5.57 -17.15 2.10
N VAL A 546 4.49 -17.91 1.97
CA VAL A 546 3.20 -17.40 1.56
C VAL A 546 2.15 -17.87 2.55
N ILE A 547 1.36 -16.92 3.04
CA ILE A 547 0.22 -17.18 3.90
C ILE A 547 -1.03 -16.84 3.14
N THR A 548 -1.92 -17.82 3.09
CA THR A 548 -3.27 -17.65 2.59
C THR A 548 -4.26 -17.64 3.75
N ASP A 549 -5.51 -17.35 3.46
CA ASP A 549 -6.60 -17.49 4.43
C ASP A 549 -6.84 -18.95 4.89
N ARG A 550 -6.16 -19.95 4.31
CA ARG A 550 -6.38 -21.38 4.61
C ARG A 550 -5.15 -22.19 4.94
N GLN A 551 -3.97 -21.78 4.48
CA GLN A 551 -2.74 -22.54 4.67
C GLN A 551 -1.52 -21.64 4.68
N LEU A 552 -0.44 -22.20 5.20
CA LEU A 552 0.89 -21.64 5.09
C LEU A 552 1.70 -22.54 4.19
N LEU A 553 2.50 -21.93 3.32
CA LEU A 553 3.42 -22.63 2.45
C LEU A 553 4.76 -21.90 2.44
N TRP A 554 5.84 -22.67 2.41
CA TRP A 554 7.12 -22.14 1.99
C TRP A 554 7.58 -22.91 0.75
N LEU A 555 8.13 -22.16 -0.20
CA LEU A 555 8.63 -22.66 -1.47
C LEU A 555 10.07 -22.19 -1.64
N PRO A 556 10.91 -22.94 -2.36
CA PRO A 556 12.24 -22.45 -2.73
C PRO A 556 12.08 -21.27 -3.69
N LEU A 557 13.00 -20.31 -3.66
CA LEU A 557 12.96 -19.14 -4.55
C LEU A 557 13.14 -19.52 -6.03
N THR A 558 13.73 -20.68 -6.31
CA THR A 558 13.92 -21.24 -7.65
C THR A 558 14.00 -22.77 -7.56
N ASP A 559 13.66 -23.47 -8.63
CA ASP A 559 13.96 -24.89 -8.82
C ASP A 559 14.82 -25.08 -10.07
N CYS A 560 16.13 -24.90 -9.93
CA CYS A 560 17.05 -25.06 -11.07
C CYS A 560 17.13 -26.51 -11.57
N ALA A 561 16.68 -27.50 -10.78
CA ALA A 561 16.78 -28.91 -11.15
C ALA A 561 15.83 -29.30 -12.30
N ILE A 562 14.87 -28.43 -12.65
CA ILE A 562 14.01 -28.61 -13.82
C ILE A 562 14.82 -28.59 -15.13
N TYR A 563 15.95 -27.87 -15.16
CA TYR A 563 16.82 -27.77 -16.33
C TYR A 563 17.86 -28.89 -16.31
N LYS A 564 17.71 -29.86 -17.20
CA LYS A 564 18.51 -31.10 -17.16
C LYS A 564 19.80 -31.00 -17.96
N THR A 565 19.81 -30.15 -18.97
CA THR A 565 20.96 -29.98 -19.87
C THR A 565 21.62 -28.63 -19.69
N TYR A 566 22.89 -28.52 -20.09
CA TYR A 566 23.63 -27.26 -20.10
C TYR A 566 22.88 -26.18 -20.88
N ASP A 567 22.43 -26.52 -22.10
CA ASP A 567 21.77 -25.56 -22.97
C ASP A 567 20.41 -25.10 -22.42
N GLU A 568 19.64 -25.97 -21.78
CA GLU A 568 18.40 -25.59 -21.08
C GLU A 568 18.69 -24.68 -19.89
N CYS A 569 19.70 -25.03 -19.09
CA CYS A 569 20.08 -24.27 -17.90
C CYS A 569 20.50 -22.85 -18.28
N ILE A 570 21.34 -22.67 -19.31
CA ILE A 570 21.80 -21.35 -19.74
C ILE A 570 20.67 -20.56 -20.43
N ARG A 571 19.82 -21.20 -21.24
CA ARG A 571 18.65 -20.54 -21.88
C ARG A 571 17.53 -20.19 -20.91
N SER A 572 17.53 -20.74 -19.69
CA SER A 572 16.54 -20.39 -18.68
C SER A 572 16.55 -18.90 -18.35
N HIS A 573 17.71 -18.25 -18.45
CA HIS A 573 17.91 -16.86 -18.04
C HIS A 573 17.30 -16.54 -16.66
N ASP A 574 17.25 -17.53 -15.74
CA ASP A 574 16.91 -17.31 -14.33
C ASP A 574 18.19 -16.87 -13.60
N PRO A 575 18.20 -15.71 -12.94
CA PRO A 575 19.40 -15.18 -12.30
C PRO A 575 19.88 -16.01 -11.11
N HIS A 576 19.07 -16.91 -10.58
CA HIS A 576 19.45 -17.84 -9.51
C HIS A 576 20.21 -19.06 -10.05
N CYS A 577 19.96 -19.44 -11.31
CA CYS A 577 20.42 -20.70 -11.87
C CYS A 577 21.73 -20.58 -12.66
N GLY A 578 22.35 -21.73 -12.87
CA GLY A 578 23.57 -21.88 -13.64
C GLY A 578 24.09 -23.31 -13.61
N TRP A 579 24.95 -23.62 -14.56
CA TRP A 579 25.46 -24.96 -14.74
C TRP A 579 26.65 -25.24 -13.82
N SER A 580 26.53 -26.26 -12.99
CA SER A 580 27.62 -26.79 -12.18
C SER A 580 28.38 -27.85 -12.97
N TRP A 581 29.62 -27.56 -13.37
CA TRP A 581 30.47 -28.49 -14.10
C TRP A 581 30.86 -29.74 -13.28
N PRO A 582 31.24 -29.64 -11.99
CA PRO A 582 31.57 -30.81 -11.17
C PRO A 582 30.37 -31.75 -10.96
N GLU A 583 29.17 -31.18 -10.83
CA GLU A 583 27.95 -31.95 -10.58
C GLU A 583 27.23 -32.34 -11.87
N SER A 584 27.64 -31.79 -13.01
CA SER A 584 27.03 -32.00 -14.34
C SER A 584 25.51 -31.80 -14.32
N ARG A 585 25.05 -30.77 -13.60
CA ARG A 585 23.62 -30.42 -13.47
C ARG A 585 23.45 -28.90 -13.34
N CYS A 586 22.24 -28.42 -13.64
CA CYS A 586 21.85 -27.06 -13.30
C CYS A 586 21.63 -26.96 -11.78
N ALA A 587 22.16 -25.91 -11.16
CA ALA A 587 22.14 -25.69 -9.73
C ALA A 587 21.88 -24.21 -9.40
N ASN A 588 21.46 -23.94 -8.18
CA ASN A 588 21.35 -22.58 -7.67
C ASN A 588 22.73 -22.07 -7.26
N GLY A 589 23.15 -20.95 -7.84
CA GLY A 589 24.48 -20.37 -7.62
C GLY A 589 24.67 -19.81 -6.21
N TYR A 590 23.58 -19.58 -5.48
CA TYR A 590 23.59 -18.96 -4.16
C TYR A 590 23.48 -19.94 -3.00
N ASP A 591 23.32 -21.25 -3.26
CA ASP A 591 23.21 -22.27 -2.20
C ASP A 591 24.48 -22.35 -1.32
N PHE A 592 25.66 -22.05 -1.89
CA PHE A 592 26.95 -22.13 -1.18
C PHE A 592 27.20 -20.97 -0.19
N LEU A 593 26.56 -19.82 -0.40
CA LEU A 593 26.65 -18.66 0.52
C LEU A 593 25.85 -18.88 1.81
N SER A 594 24.93 -19.86 1.82
CA SER A 594 24.09 -20.21 2.96
C SER A 594 24.76 -21.16 3.96
N THR A 595 25.82 -21.86 3.56
CA THR A 595 26.55 -22.80 4.43
C THR A 595 27.83 -22.14 4.94
N THR A 596 27.83 -21.74 6.21
CA THR A 596 29.04 -21.45 6.99
C THR A 596 29.88 -22.72 7.12
N THR A 597 30.58 -23.11 6.07
CA THR A 597 31.62 -24.14 6.16
C THR A 597 32.73 -23.80 5.19
N THR A 598 33.87 -23.46 5.78
CA THR A 598 35.20 -23.37 5.20
C THR A 598 35.50 -24.57 4.30
N ARG A 599 35.26 -24.43 3.00
CA ARG A 599 35.79 -25.34 1.97
C ARG A 599 36.39 -24.53 0.84
N SER A 600 37.73 -24.61 0.77
CA SER A 600 38.65 -24.15 -0.27
C SER A 600 38.02 -23.30 -1.39
N SER A 601 38.12 -21.98 -1.21
CA SER A 601 37.68 -20.96 -2.15
C SER A 601 38.33 -21.05 -3.54
N THR A 602 39.39 -21.83 -3.74
CA THR A 602 40.15 -21.85 -5.00
C THR A 602 39.64 -22.82 -6.08
N SER A 603 38.78 -23.81 -5.76
CA SER A 603 38.29 -24.77 -6.77
C SER A 603 36.96 -24.39 -7.43
N TRP A 604 36.22 -23.44 -6.84
CA TRP A 604 34.85 -23.10 -7.25
C TRP A 604 34.80 -22.11 -8.43
N PHE A 605 35.80 -21.24 -8.55
CA PHE A 605 35.83 -20.19 -9.58
C PHE A 605 35.79 -20.76 -11.00
N ASN A 606 36.21 -22.00 -11.22
CA ASN A 606 36.23 -22.67 -12.52
C ASN A 606 35.08 -23.67 -12.73
N ALA A 607 34.13 -23.74 -11.80
CA ALA A 607 33.17 -24.84 -11.70
C ALA A 607 31.72 -24.45 -12.00
N TYR A 608 31.41 -23.17 -12.17
CA TYR A 608 30.04 -22.69 -12.32
C TYR A 608 29.87 -21.71 -13.48
N SER A 609 28.87 -21.95 -14.34
CA SER A 609 28.49 -21.08 -15.45
C SER A 609 27.08 -20.53 -15.22
N PRO A 610 26.93 -19.27 -14.78
CA PRO A 610 25.61 -18.67 -14.57
C PRO A 610 24.75 -18.66 -15.83
N SER A 611 23.43 -18.79 -15.66
CA SER A 611 22.46 -18.73 -16.77
C SER A 611 22.32 -17.34 -17.40
N ILE A 612 22.92 -16.32 -16.78
CA ILE A 612 22.87 -14.94 -17.23
C ILE A 612 24.28 -14.39 -17.26
N ASP A 613 24.67 -13.86 -18.41
CA ASP A 613 25.88 -13.06 -18.52
C ASP A 613 25.61 -11.64 -18.02
N ARG A 614 26.21 -11.31 -16.88
CA ARG A 614 26.07 -10.01 -16.20
C ARG A 614 27.17 -9.01 -16.56
N SER A 615 28.01 -9.30 -17.55
CA SER A 615 29.10 -8.41 -17.95
C SER A 615 28.63 -7.16 -18.68
N ARG A 616 27.52 -7.25 -19.42
CA ARG A 616 26.95 -6.14 -20.18
C ARG A 616 25.43 -6.18 -20.19
N PRO A 617 24.75 -5.02 -20.17
CA PRO A 617 23.29 -4.95 -20.19
C PRO A 617 22.68 -5.59 -21.45
N GLU A 618 23.37 -5.51 -22.59
CA GLU A 618 22.97 -6.14 -23.86
C GLU A 618 22.88 -7.67 -23.80
N ASN A 619 23.56 -8.29 -22.83
CA ASN A 619 23.57 -9.74 -22.63
C ASN A 619 22.53 -10.19 -21.59
N ALA A 620 21.95 -9.26 -20.84
CA ALA A 620 20.87 -9.53 -19.89
C ALA A 620 19.54 -9.69 -20.64
N GLN A 621 19.34 -10.88 -21.21
CA GLN A 621 18.17 -11.19 -22.04
C GLN A 621 17.12 -11.98 -21.24
N CYS A 622 15.85 -11.82 -21.61
CA CYS A 622 14.76 -12.59 -21.02
C CYS A 622 14.71 -14.02 -21.58
N PRO A 623 14.08 -14.97 -20.86
CA PRO A 623 13.85 -16.33 -21.35
C PRO A 623 13.22 -16.33 -22.74
N THR A 624 13.81 -17.05 -23.70
CA THR A 624 13.28 -17.17 -25.07
C THR A 624 12.54 -18.50 -25.23
N GLU A 625 11.25 -18.47 -25.59
CA GLU A 625 10.52 -19.69 -25.98
C GLU A 625 10.97 -20.13 -27.38
N ASP A 626 11.33 -21.40 -27.52
CA ASP A 626 11.60 -22.03 -28.81
C ASP A 626 10.27 -22.16 -29.57
N LYS A 627 10.02 -21.26 -30.54
CA LYS A 627 8.78 -21.20 -31.35
C LYS A 627 8.54 -22.44 -32.24
N SER A 628 9.20 -23.56 -32.01
CA SER A 628 9.25 -24.69 -32.95
C SER A 628 8.25 -25.82 -32.67
N ILE A 629 7.46 -25.80 -31.59
CA ILE A 629 6.46 -26.86 -31.31
C ILE A 629 5.15 -26.29 -30.78
N GLY A 630 4.36 -25.67 -31.66
CA GLY A 630 2.93 -25.42 -31.45
C GLY A 630 2.15 -25.93 -32.67
N PRO A 631 0.99 -26.60 -32.50
CA PRO A 631 0.16 -26.99 -33.62
C PRO A 631 -0.25 -25.74 -34.40
N LYS A 632 -0.05 -25.77 -35.72
CA LYS A 632 -0.37 -24.67 -36.63
C LYS A 632 -1.79 -24.14 -36.38
N GLY A 633 -1.88 -22.85 -36.09
CA GLY A 633 -3.10 -22.06 -36.27
C GLY A 633 -3.73 -21.50 -35.00
N GLN A 634 -3.07 -20.51 -34.38
CA GLN A 634 -3.67 -19.24 -33.92
C GLN A 634 -2.58 -18.42 -33.21
N SER A 635 -1.64 -17.85 -33.98
CA SER A 635 -0.88 -16.69 -33.52
C SER A 635 -1.72 -15.46 -33.79
N GLY A 636 -2.47 -15.00 -32.79
CA GLY A 636 -2.96 -13.63 -32.74
C GLY A 636 -2.20 -12.92 -31.64
N ALA A 637 -1.36 -11.94 -31.99
CA ALA A 637 -0.74 -11.04 -31.02
C ALA A 637 -1.73 -10.21 -30.18
N TRP A 638 -3.01 -10.30 -30.51
CA TRP A 638 -4.11 -9.57 -29.94
C TRP A 638 -5.16 -10.53 -29.39
N SER A 639 -5.86 -10.10 -28.32
CA SER A 639 -7.02 -10.81 -27.80
C SER A 639 -8.12 -10.89 -28.86
N SER A 640 -9.05 -11.83 -28.67
CA SER A 640 -10.33 -11.77 -29.38
C SER A 640 -11.03 -10.45 -29.09
N TRP A 641 -11.71 -9.90 -30.09
CA TRP A 641 -12.51 -8.68 -29.94
C TRP A 641 -13.67 -8.87 -28.95
N TYR A 642 -13.67 -8.13 -27.85
CA TYR A 642 -14.75 -8.07 -26.85
C TYR A 642 -15.46 -6.71 -26.90
N THR A 643 -16.67 -6.62 -26.36
CA THR A 643 -17.46 -5.37 -26.34
C THR A 643 -17.03 -4.47 -25.18
N CYS A 644 -16.89 -3.17 -25.43
CA CYS A 644 -16.47 -2.14 -24.47
C CYS A 644 -17.33 -0.88 -24.64
N ARG A 645 -17.44 -0.05 -23.61
CA ARG A 645 -18.20 1.21 -23.65
C ARG A 645 -17.26 2.41 -23.62
N TRP A 646 -17.63 3.46 -24.36
CA TRP A 646 -16.99 4.77 -24.27
C TRP A 646 -17.98 5.77 -23.66
N LEU A 647 -17.49 6.60 -22.73
CA LEU A 647 -18.22 7.71 -22.14
C LEU A 647 -17.55 8.98 -22.69
N ASP A 648 -18.28 9.78 -23.44
CA ASP A 648 -17.83 11.11 -23.83
C ASP A 648 -18.19 12.08 -22.69
N GLY A 649 -17.21 12.86 -22.26
CA GLY A 649 -17.39 13.92 -21.27
C GLY A 649 -17.86 15.20 -21.94
N ASP A 650 -19.16 15.49 -21.85
CA ASP A 650 -19.75 16.78 -21.47
C ASP A 650 -21.27 16.76 -21.77
N GLU A 651 -22.10 17.03 -20.76
CA GLU A 651 -23.52 17.32 -20.95
C GLU A 651 -23.68 18.80 -21.34
N SER A 652 -23.67 19.10 -22.64
CA SER A 652 -24.14 20.40 -23.12
C SER A 652 -25.58 20.29 -23.64
N PRO A 653 -26.57 20.98 -23.03
CA PRO A 653 -27.91 21.05 -23.58
C PRO A 653 -27.89 21.84 -24.90
N ARG A 654 -28.40 21.26 -25.99
CA ARG A 654 -28.74 22.00 -27.21
C ARG A 654 -30.18 22.49 -27.10
N TYR A 655 -30.37 23.80 -27.24
CA TYR A 655 -31.68 24.41 -27.47
C TYR A 655 -31.87 24.55 -28.99
N GLU A 656 -32.84 23.87 -29.58
CA GLU A 656 -33.33 24.20 -30.92
C GLU A 656 -34.61 25.04 -30.76
N ALA A 657 -34.61 26.24 -31.34
CA ALA A 657 -35.80 27.08 -31.41
C ALA A 657 -36.73 26.53 -32.49
N ILE A 658 -37.94 26.12 -32.09
CA ILE A 658 -39.06 25.84 -32.99
C ILE A 658 -40.10 26.93 -32.71
N ASP A 659 -40.64 27.49 -33.79
CA ASP A 659 -41.49 28.70 -33.87
C ASP A 659 -42.55 28.90 -32.77
N GLU A 660 -42.85 30.18 -32.58
CA GLU A 660 -43.82 30.80 -31.66
C GLU A 660 -45.13 30.02 -31.48
N ALA A 661 -45.19 29.11 -30.49
CA ALA A 661 -46.39 28.74 -29.69
C ALA A 661 -46.23 27.46 -28.82
N SER A 662 -45.02 26.97 -28.49
CA SER A 662 -44.90 25.78 -27.63
C SER A 662 -43.77 25.84 -26.61
N VAL A 663 -44.05 25.32 -25.40
CA VAL A 663 -43.20 25.21 -24.20
C VAL A 663 -41.78 24.68 -24.54
N PRO A 664 -40.69 25.23 -23.94
CA PRO A 664 -39.33 24.79 -24.22
C PRO A 664 -39.08 23.37 -23.70
N VAL A 665 -38.94 22.40 -24.62
CA VAL A 665 -38.56 21.02 -24.28
C VAL A 665 -37.03 20.92 -24.14
N LYS A 666 -36.51 20.63 -22.95
CA LYS A 666 -35.09 20.31 -22.75
C LYS A 666 -34.80 18.88 -23.23
N ILE A 667 -33.97 18.76 -24.26
CA ILE A 667 -33.52 17.46 -24.78
C ILE A 667 -32.20 17.08 -24.10
N TYR A 668 -32.25 16.07 -23.24
CA TYR A 668 -31.06 15.45 -22.67
C TYR A 668 -30.66 14.24 -23.53
N SER A 669 -29.61 14.40 -24.34
CA SER A 669 -29.04 13.32 -25.15
C SER A 669 -27.71 12.86 -24.55
N ARG A 670 -27.69 11.69 -23.91
CA ARG A 670 -26.45 10.99 -23.57
C ARG A 670 -26.09 10.02 -24.70
N PRO A 671 -25.02 10.26 -25.47
CA PRO A 671 -24.56 9.28 -26.43
C PRO A 671 -23.96 8.09 -25.68
N TYR A 672 -24.61 6.92 -25.75
CA TYR A 672 -23.99 5.68 -25.29
C TYR A 672 -23.38 4.97 -26.50
N GLY A 673 -22.06 4.95 -26.52
CA GLY A 673 -21.26 4.23 -27.51
C GLY A 673 -20.99 2.78 -27.08
N SER A 674 -21.25 1.81 -27.96
CA SER A 674 -20.71 0.46 -27.80
C SER A 674 -19.61 0.25 -28.84
N CYS A 675 -18.41 -0.08 -28.41
CA CYS A 675 -17.27 -0.36 -29.27
C CYS A 675 -16.86 -1.83 -29.13
N ARG A 676 -16.09 -2.34 -30.09
CA ARG A 676 -15.34 -3.57 -29.95
C ARG A 676 -13.91 -3.23 -29.61
N CYS A 677 -13.43 -3.74 -28.49
CA CYS A 677 -12.06 -3.59 -28.04
C CYS A 677 -11.30 -4.90 -28.13
N ARG A 678 -9.98 -4.81 -28.30
CA ARG A 678 -9.07 -5.92 -28.06
C ARG A 678 -7.77 -5.40 -27.49
N VAL A 679 -7.08 -6.23 -26.73
CA VAL A 679 -5.82 -5.86 -26.08
C VAL A 679 -4.68 -6.67 -26.67
N CYS A 680 -3.52 -6.02 -26.83
CA CYS A 680 -2.31 -6.66 -27.29
C CYS A 680 -1.82 -7.64 -26.22
N LEU A 681 -1.71 -8.91 -26.59
CA LEU A 681 -1.26 -10.02 -25.76
C LEU A 681 0.19 -10.45 -26.09
N SER A 682 0.77 -9.87 -27.15
CA SER A 682 2.15 -10.11 -27.58
C SER A 682 3.09 -9.01 -27.09
N ARG A 683 4.35 -9.36 -26.81
CA ARG A 683 5.42 -8.39 -26.50
C ARG A 683 6.40 -8.20 -27.66
N THR A 684 6.22 -8.96 -28.75
CA THR A 684 7.12 -8.95 -29.91
C THR A 684 6.48 -8.32 -31.14
N GLU A 685 5.15 -8.23 -31.18
CA GLU A 685 4.38 -7.75 -32.34
C GLU A 685 3.64 -6.43 -32.05
N CYS A 686 3.44 -6.08 -30.77
CA CYS A 686 2.84 -4.83 -30.29
C CYS A 686 3.28 -4.59 -28.83
N VAL A 687 3.05 -3.38 -28.31
CA VAL A 687 3.31 -3.07 -26.89
C VAL A 687 2.25 -3.78 -26.03
N LEU A 688 2.67 -4.70 -25.16
CA LEU A 688 1.74 -5.49 -24.35
C LEU A 688 0.83 -4.59 -23.51
N GLY A 689 -0.49 -4.83 -23.59
CA GLY A 689 -1.49 -4.03 -22.89
C GLY A 689 -2.01 -2.84 -23.71
N THR A 690 -1.45 -2.53 -24.87
CA THR A 690 -2.09 -1.59 -25.81
C THR A 690 -3.48 -2.08 -26.20
N GLN A 691 -4.44 -1.17 -26.26
CA GLN A 691 -5.83 -1.47 -26.56
C GLN A 691 -6.20 -0.87 -27.91
N GLU A 692 -6.74 -1.69 -28.80
CA GLU A 692 -7.36 -1.24 -30.03
C GLU A 692 -8.88 -1.19 -29.87
N VAL A 693 -9.49 -0.19 -30.49
CA VAL A 693 -10.94 0.06 -30.44
C VAL A 693 -11.45 0.20 -31.87
N ILE A 694 -12.47 -0.59 -32.26
CA ILE A 694 -13.14 -0.53 -33.58
C ILE A 694 -14.66 -0.66 -33.43
N ASN A 695 -15.40 -0.40 -34.51
CA ASN A 695 -16.86 -0.57 -34.58
C ASN A 695 -17.60 0.10 -33.41
N CYS A 696 -17.24 1.35 -33.12
CA CYS A 696 -17.99 2.17 -32.18
C CYS A 696 -19.33 2.55 -32.80
N THR A 697 -20.43 2.08 -32.22
CA THR A 697 -21.78 2.49 -32.57
C THR A 697 -22.24 3.54 -31.59
N LEU A 698 -22.50 4.76 -32.07
CA LEU A 698 -23.19 5.77 -31.31
C LEU A 698 -24.69 5.45 -31.31
N THR A 699 -25.23 5.18 -30.13
CA THR A 699 -26.68 5.06 -29.94
C THR A 699 -27.12 6.31 -29.20
N VAL A 700 -27.78 7.22 -29.91
CA VAL A 700 -28.43 8.37 -29.31
C VAL A 700 -29.80 7.89 -28.84
N VAL A 701 -29.96 7.74 -27.53
CA VAL A 701 -31.28 7.49 -26.95
C VAL A 701 -31.83 8.84 -26.50
N SER A 702 -32.68 9.44 -27.33
CA SER A 702 -33.44 10.63 -26.95
C SER A 702 -34.53 10.20 -25.98
N ARG A 703 -34.46 10.62 -24.71
CA ARG A 703 -35.61 10.56 -23.81
C ARG A 703 -36.34 11.89 -23.86
N TYR A 704 -37.58 11.85 -24.30
CA TYR A 704 -38.51 12.96 -24.16
C TYR A 704 -39.00 12.95 -22.71
N LYS A 705 -38.68 13.99 -21.95
CA LYS A 705 -39.39 14.29 -20.71
C LYS A 705 -40.37 15.42 -21.05
N MET A 706 -41.65 15.09 -21.19
CA MET A 706 -42.70 16.10 -21.10
C MET A 706 -42.88 16.34 -19.60
N ASP A 707 -42.56 17.54 -19.13
CA ASP A 707 -43.08 17.98 -17.85
C ASP A 707 -44.58 18.25 -18.12
N PHE A 708 -45.44 17.40 -17.56
CA PHE A 708 -46.87 17.69 -17.45
C PHE A 708 -46.99 18.61 -16.24
N ASP A 709 -47.45 19.83 -16.47
CA ASP A 709 -48.02 20.67 -15.43
C ASP A 709 -49.27 19.94 -14.94
N ASP A 710 -49.23 19.42 -13.71
CA ASP A 710 -50.41 18.95 -12.99
C ASP A 710 -51.15 20.20 -12.48
N ASP A 711 -51.98 20.80 -13.34
CA ASP A 711 -53.03 21.74 -12.94
C ASP A 711 -54.36 21.27 -13.54
N ASP A 712 -55.28 20.99 -12.62
CA ASP A 712 -56.74 21.09 -12.65
C ASP A 712 -57.59 20.27 -13.66
N ASP A 713 -58.54 19.51 -13.10
CA ASP A 713 -59.98 19.75 -13.35
C ASP A 713 -60.83 18.87 -12.40
N ASP A 714 -61.51 19.57 -11.47
CA ASP A 714 -62.92 19.47 -11.06
C ASP A 714 -63.70 18.15 -11.21
N ASP A 715 -64.33 17.70 -10.10
CA ASP A 715 -65.80 17.71 -9.96
C ASP A 715 -66.24 17.10 -8.59
N ASP A 716 -67.00 17.92 -7.85
CA ASP A 716 -68.22 17.63 -7.09
C ASP A 716 -68.27 16.50 -6.03
N ASP A 717 -68.47 16.89 -4.75
CA ASP A 717 -69.75 16.78 -4.03
C ASP A 717 -69.55 16.95 -2.50
N ASP A 718 -70.20 17.98 -1.96
CA ASP A 718 -71.04 18.00 -0.75
C ASP A 718 -70.61 17.22 0.53
N ASP A 719 -70.35 17.96 1.61
CA ASP A 719 -71.24 18.07 2.78
C ASP A 719 -70.47 18.53 4.04
N ASP A 720 -70.84 19.72 4.49
CA ASP A 720 -71.28 20.07 5.85
C ASP A 720 -70.32 20.06 7.08
N ASP A 721 -70.60 21.11 7.86
CA ASP A 721 -70.47 21.28 9.31
C ASP A 721 -69.20 21.95 9.88
N ASP A 722 -69.35 23.28 9.97
CA ASP A 722 -69.52 24.03 11.24
C ASP A 722 -68.31 24.37 12.12
N ASP A 723 -68.24 25.68 12.33
CA ASP A 723 -68.10 26.40 13.60
C ASP A 723 -66.70 26.73 14.16
N ASP A 724 -66.41 28.03 13.99
CA ASP A 724 -66.27 29.02 15.07
C ASP A 724 -64.87 29.42 15.57
N ASP A 725 -64.66 30.74 15.38
CA ASP A 725 -64.13 31.73 16.32
C ASP A 725 -62.64 31.67 16.70
N ASP A 726 -61.89 32.76 16.83
CA ASP A 726 -62.06 34.20 16.63
C ASP A 726 -60.69 34.80 17.01
N ASP A 727 -60.37 35.98 16.47
CA ASP A 727 -59.66 37.10 17.15
C ASP A 727 -58.19 36.88 17.61
N ASP A 728 -57.26 37.82 17.53
CA ASP A 728 -57.22 39.22 17.10
C ASP A 728 -55.77 39.72 17.35
N ASP A 729 -55.46 40.91 16.81
CA ASP A 729 -54.54 41.95 17.34
C ASP A 729 -53.01 41.68 17.34
N ASP A 730 -52.11 42.63 17.05
CA ASP A 730 -52.19 44.04 16.70
C ASP A 730 -50.74 44.56 16.50
N ASP A 731 -50.60 45.67 15.75
CA ASP A 731 -49.75 46.85 15.99
C ASP A 731 -48.19 46.71 16.02
N ASP A 732 -47.34 47.65 15.58
CA ASP A 732 -47.48 48.99 14.98
C ASP A 732 -46.03 49.53 14.77
N ASP A 733 -45.91 50.52 13.87
CA ASP A 733 -45.02 51.72 13.96
C ASP A 733 -43.47 51.56 13.97
N ASP A 734 -42.63 52.46 13.46
CA ASP A 734 -42.74 53.68 12.64
C ASP A 734 -41.28 54.20 12.48
N ASP A 735 -41.03 54.91 11.37
CA ASP A 735 -40.18 56.14 11.29
C ASP A 735 -38.64 56.02 11.48
N ASP A 736 -37.77 56.84 10.88
CA ASP A 736 -37.82 57.93 9.90
C ASP A 736 -36.33 58.31 9.64
N ASP A 737 -36.07 58.96 8.49
CA ASP A 737 -35.13 60.10 8.30
C ASP A 737 -33.61 59.89 8.59
N ASP A 738 -32.64 60.48 7.89
CA ASP A 738 -32.57 61.47 6.81
C ASP A 738 -31.07 61.60 6.43
N ASP A 739 -30.81 62.05 5.20
CA ASP A 739 -29.78 63.04 4.80
C ASP A 739 -28.27 62.77 5.07
N ASP A 740 -27.30 63.16 4.26
CA ASP A 740 -27.24 63.94 3.01
C ASP A 740 -25.76 63.95 2.54
N ASP A 741 -25.59 64.37 1.28
CA ASP A 741 -24.44 65.09 0.71
C ASP A 741 -23.12 64.35 0.40
N ASP A 742 -23.05 63.83 -0.83
CA ASP A 742 -22.42 64.46 -2.01
C ASP A 742 -21.10 65.28 -1.91
N ASP A 743 -20.39 65.19 -3.04
CA ASP A 743 -19.40 66.10 -3.61
C ASP A 743 -17.94 66.01 -3.11
N ASP A 744 -16.91 66.05 -3.95
CA ASP A 744 -16.71 65.83 -5.40
C ASP A 744 -15.20 66.10 -5.64
N ASP A 745 -14.80 66.04 -6.90
CA ASP A 745 -13.60 66.63 -7.51
C ASP A 745 -12.33 65.73 -7.53
N ASP A 746 -12.01 65.08 -8.65
CA ASP A 746 -11.51 65.62 -9.94
C ASP A 746 -9.99 65.32 -9.99
N ASP A 747 -9.33 65.00 -11.09
CA ASP A 747 -9.71 64.82 -12.49
C ASP A 747 -8.50 64.12 -13.13
N ASP A 748 -8.81 63.14 -13.97
CA ASP A 748 -8.34 63.00 -15.35
C ASP A 748 -6.87 63.17 -15.80
N ASN A 749 -6.63 62.34 -16.83
CA ASN A 749 -5.72 62.45 -17.96
C ASN A 749 -4.40 61.67 -17.82
N ASP A 750 -4.32 60.51 -18.49
CA ASP A 750 -4.02 60.35 -19.94
C ASP A 750 -2.51 60.49 -20.16
N VAL A 751 -1.78 59.72 -20.96
CA VAL A 751 -1.99 58.65 -21.95
C VAL A 751 -0.57 58.44 -22.53
N ASP A 752 -0.31 57.27 -23.15
CA ASP A 752 0.83 56.99 -24.05
C ASP A 752 2.24 56.95 -23.42
N ASP A 753 3.21 56.13 -23.85
CA ASP A 753 3.35 55.19 -24.95
C ASP A 753 4.66 54.40 -24.69
N ASP A 754 4.74 53.17 -25.20
CA ASP A 754 5.82 52.63 -26.05
C ASP A 754 7.24 53.24 -25.89
N ASP A 755 8.37 52.53 -25.96
CA ASP A 755 8.74 51.16 -26.23
C ASP A 755 10.29 51.17 -26.14
N VAL A 756 10.89 49.98 -26.02
CA VAL A 756 12.18 49.63 -26.67
C VAL A 756 13.43 50.47 -26.36
N SER A 757 14.40 49.84 -25.68
CA SER A 757 15.71 49.42 -26.26
C SER A 757 16.67 49.13 -25.10
N ASN A 758 17.05 47.88 -24.88
CA ASN A 758 18.16 47.18 -25.53
C ASN A 758 19.55 47.63 -25.04
N ASP A 759 20.32 46.62 -24.64
CA ASP A 759 21.77 46.50 -24.74
C ASP A 759 22.55 47.37 -23.75
N ASP A 760 23.66 46.96 -23.17
CA ASP A 760 24.45 45.72 -23.11
C ASP A 760 25.63 46.12 -22.20
N ASP A 761 26.29 45.12 -21.60
CA ASP A 761 27.71 45.17 -21.21
C ASP A 761 28.11 46.19 -20.12
N ASP A 762 29.16 46.03 -19.32
CA ASP A 762 30.08 44.96 -19.04
C ASP A 762 30.83 45.44 -17.78
N ASP A 763 31.38 44.47 -17.06
CA ASP A 763 32.70 44.52 -16.45
C ASP A 763 33.09 45.56 -15.37
N ASN A 764 33.65 44.94 -14.33
CA ASN A 764 34.88 45.29 -13.62
C ASN A 764 34.87 46.59 -12.81
N ALA A 765 34.90 46.47 -11.49
CA ALA A 765 36.02 46.03 -10.65
C ALA A 765 36.77 47.24 -10.09
N ASP A 766 37.11 47.03 -8.83
CA ASP A 766 38.19 47.65 -8.08
C ASP A 766 37.94 49.02 -7.45
N ASP A 767 38.56 49.08 -6.27
CA ASP A 767 38.93 50.24 -5.47
C ASP A 767 37.80 50.88 -4.67
N ALA A 768 38.00 51.32 -3.45
CA ALA A 768 39.07 51.25 -2.46
C ALA A 768 38.43 51.97 -1.26
N ASP A 769 38.60 51.44 -0.05
CA ASP A 769 39.26 52.15 1.04
C ASP A 769 38.42 53.27 1.69
N ASP A 770 38.92 53.68 2.85
CA ASP A 770 38.54 54.79 3.70
C ASP A 770 37.41 54.45 4.70
N ASP A 771 37.76 53.96 5.89
CA ASP A 771 38.47 54.65 6.99
C ASP A 771 37.55 55.59 7.77
N ASP A 772 37.89 55.66 9.06
CA ASP A 772 37.57 56.72 10.01
C ASP A 772 36.14 56.67 10.58
N ASP A 773 35.92 56.89 11.86
CA ASP A 773 36.70 56.93 13.10
C ASP A 773 35.65 57.45 14.12
N ASP A 774 36.00 57.45 15.39
CA ASP A 774 35.43 58.34 16.42
C ASP A 774 33.98 58.04 16.87
N ASP A 775 33.61 58.13 18.14
CA ASP A 775 34.35 58.29 19.39
C ASP A 775 33.27 58.24 20.50
N ASP A 776 33.78 58.10 21.71
CA ASP A 776 33.26 58.72 22.94
C ASP A 776 32.02 58.13 23.64
N ASP A 777 32.36 57.58 24.82
CA ASP A 777 31.96 58.09 26.14
C ASP A 777 30.49 57.95 26.56
N ASP A 778 30.14 57.73 27.81
CA ASP A 778 30.75 57.25 29.05
C ASP A 778 29.54 57.13 30.00
N ASP A 779 29.79 56.89 31.28
CA ASP A 779 28.86 56.91 32.43
C ASP A 779 28.30 55.53 32.80
N LEU A 780 29.02 54.75 33.61
CA LEU A 780 29.39 54.90 35.04
C LEU A 780 28.32 54.46 36.03
N ASP A 781 28.84 53.63 36.95
CA ASP A 781 28.50 53.39 38.34
C ASP A 781 27.33 52.43 38.62
N ASP A 782 27.66 51.20 39.06
CA ASP A 782 28.02 50.79 40.44
C ASP A 782 26.75 50.69 41.30
N ASP A 783 26.50 49.69 42.14
CA ASP A 783 27.38 48.76 42.84
C ASP A 783 26.51 47.66 43.49
N ASP A 784 27.19 46.72 44.15
CA ASP A 784 26.73 45.83 45.23
C ASP A 784 26.33 44.36 44.90
N SER A 785 27.37 43.52 44.85
CA SER A 785 27.72 42.48 45.86
C SER A 785 26.69 42.21 46.99
N ASP A 786 26.49 41.01 47.55
CA ASP A 786 27.41 39.90 47.80
C ASP A 786 26.63 38.65 48.27
N ASP A 787 27.37 37.54 48.25
CA ASP A 787 27.19 36.22 48.88
C ASP A 787 26.33 36.10 50.15
N ASP A 788 25.58 34.98 50.26
CA ASP A 788 25.83 33.89 51.23
C ASP A 788 24.68 32.85 51.25
N ARG A 789 24.93 31.64 50.72
CA ARG A 789 24.74 30.31 51.38
C ARG A 789 24.72 29.11 50.45
#